data_AF-A0A7S0DNA1-F1
#
_entry.id   AF-A0A7S0DNA1-F1
#
_cell.length_a   1.000
_cell.length_b   1.000
_cell.length_c   1.000
_cell.angle_alpha   90.00
_cell.angle_beta   90.00
_cell.angle_gamma   90.00
#
_symmetry.space_group_name_H-M   'P 1'
#
loop_
_entity.id
_entity.type
_entity.pdbx_description
1 polymer ?
#
loop_
_entity_poly.entity_id
_entity_poly.type
_entity_poly.pdbx_seq_one_letter_code
_entity_poly.pdbx_strand_id
1 'polypeptide(L)'
;MPSFTDGLWGYNPDLFDIQARRLKTLDALVSFFKEKSALDQYYSRTLKKLARLHLMEHETPGSPLQAFLHGFRDLIETISTNYEILAAKEIDQMLNPLNRAKAKLQADTKTLRRESNKFATRMRKLQAIHKRTRHDARMSCKEAVIARRRSDAHARGEKALLGRIEQQLENLKAQGLEDSSNSAKHSALTRKTQTYKSTGKALLERSKQMKREFDQADNKYVTSVKACREFRAKHDSALTTVLRGLEKTERARINAVREGVRRYLGVEGEMSKKLLVSFQSVGAIAESVDSNDEINFFITVHKTGKQIRPYPEYIHFPSHEDVLFREKFELQDYMKKHKISREDKANTEQAKKLSVETRAIIKNALKDSKLDSKAMTRLDSILTSKSGRAAFAATLNHHRNHGFDNKMNHEISIQSFEILSTLMIRFLDHAYKEMDTAPAQLVMIMSQTFYKTEPKEGESKSSDTRIYLQKRVKEHDIWRSTRFWEEAFFQSLARAMKRDSRVSAARWHTNKEQEEAMDRRKKVLFGQLGAFAHNMQEFGMPVGPTEKFIQKICTINELGGTERNALLSIIRSATKNTPVTPLSPPLFSSRSPSEATSLESGKFEKSEKVQEGEGRRKGEAMGLPQAQMSPASTQGVIGGETPDRSSKRTQLRVPQSRVDTKGDAEVAS
;
A
#
# COMPACT_ATOMS: atom_id res chain seq x y z
N MET A 1 16.20 -40.82 -13.16
CA MET A 1 15.47 -39.54 -13.27
C MET A 1 15.53 -39.12 -14.74
N PRO A 2 14.41 -38.83 -15.39
CA PRO A 2 14.39 -38.34 -16.77
C PRO A 2 15.22 -37.04 -16.89
N SER A 3 15.98 -36.91 -17.98
CA SER A 3 16.78 -35.72 -18.30
C SER A 3 16.04 -34.81 -19.30
N PHE A 4 16.47 -33.55 -19.41
CA PHE A 4 15.92 -32.65 -20.45
C PHE A 4 16.21 -33.19 -21.86
N THR A 5 17.30 -33.93 -22.01
CA THR A 5 17.67 -34.59 -23.26
C THR A 5 16.82 -35.81 -23.58
N ASP A 6 15.94 -36.29 -22.70
CA ASP A 6 15.08 -37.45 -23.00
C ASP A 6 13.70 -37.02 -23.51
N GLY A 7 13.18 -35.87 -23.04
CA GLY A 7 11.78 -35.48 -23.27
C GLY A 7 11.57 -34.14 -23.97
N LEU A 8 12.60 -33.31 -24.15
CA LEU A 8 12.45 -31.94 -24.68
C LEU A 8 13.09 -31.76 -26.06
N TRP A 9 13.14 -32.82 -26.85
CA TRP A 9 13.53 -32.73 -28.26
C TRP A 9 12.51 -31.93 -29.07
N GLY A 10 13.02 -31.17 -30.05
CA GLY A 10 12.22 -30.25 -30.86
C GLY A 10 12.49 -28.80 -30.48
N TYR A 11 12.40 -27.89 -31.46
CA TYR A 11 12.53 -26.46 -31.19
C TYR A 11 11.28 -25.98 -30.44
N ASN A 12 11.38 -25.90 -29.12
CA ASN A 12 10.38 -25.23 -28.30
C ASN A 12 10.89 -23.84 -27.91
N PRO A 13 10.49 -22.77 -28.62
CA PRO A 13 10.92 -21.41 -28.30
C PRO A 13 10.57 -21.02 -26.85
N ASP A 14 9.53 -21.64 -26.30
CA ASP A 14 9.01 -21.34 -24.97
C ASP A 14 9.93 -21.84 -23.86
N LEU A 15 10.91 -22.71 -24.12
CA LEU A 15 11.78 -23.25 -23.05
C LEU A 15 12.62 -22.15 -22.40
N PHE A 16 13.14 -21.20 -23.18
CA PHE A 16 13.87 -20.05 -22.65
C PHE A 16 12.94 -19.07 -21.92
N ASP A 17 11.69 -18.97 -22.36
CA ASP A 17 10.69 -18.11 -21.72
C ASP A 17 10.17 -18.73 -20.41
N ILE A 18 10.03 -20.05 -20.35
CA ILE A 18 9.80 -20.80 -19.12
C ILE A 18 10.96 -20.54 -18.16
N GLN A 19 12.21 -20.61 -18.61
CA GLN A 19 13.36 -20.36 -17.75
C GLN A 19 13.39 -18.91 -17.25
N ALA A 20 13.07 -17.94 -18.12
CA ALA A 20 12.94 -16.54 -17.73
C ALA A 20 11.81 -16.34 -16.68
N ARG A 21 10.66 -17.00 -16.84
CA ARG A 21 9.58 -17.00 -15.84
C ARG A 21 10.02 -17.61 -14.52
N ARG A 22 10.75 -18.73 -14.54
CA ARG A 22 11.26 -19.39 -13.32
C ARG A 22 12.32 -18.57 -12.58
N LEU A 23 13.09 -17.74 -13.29
CA LEU A 23 14.00 -16.78 -12.66
C LEU A 23 13.25 -15.71 -11.85
N LYS A 24 11.99 -15.40 -12.18
CA LYS A 24 11.17 -14.48 -11.36
C LYS A 24 10.91 -14.99 -9.95
N THR A 25 10.99 -16.30 -9.71
CA THR A 25 10.92 -16.86 -8.35
C THR A 25 12.12 -16.41 -7.51
N LEU A 26 13.32 -16.29 -8.11
CA LEU A 26 14.48 -15.72 -7.42
C LEU A 26 14.30 -14.23 -7.17
N ASP A 27 13.67 -13.50 -8.11
CA ASP A 27 13.36 -12.07 -7.90
C ASP A 27 12.43 -11.87 -6.71
N ALA A 28 11.37 -12.68 -6.62
CA ALA A 28 10.44 -12.63 -5.49
C ALA A 28 11.14 -12.92 -4.16
N LEU A 29 12.03 -13.92 -4.10
CA LEU A 29 12.80 -14.23 -2.89
C LEU A 29 13.80 -13.12 -2.52
N VAL A 30 14.47 -12.54 -3.51
CA VAL A 30 15.36 -11.39 -3.30
C VAL A 30 14.58 -10.21 -2.72
N SER A 31 13.41 -9.89 -3.28
CA SER A 31 12.53 -8.85 -2.73
C SER A 31 12.09 -9.17 -1.31
N PHE A 32 11.66 -10.41 -1.05
CA PHE A 32 11.25 -10.86 0.27
C PHE A 32 12.36 -10.64 1.32
N PHE A 33 13.58 -11.11 1.08
CA PHE A 33 14.67 -10.94 2.05
C PHE A 33 15.10 -9.47 2.21
N LYS A 34 14.97 -8.66 1.15
CA LYS A 34 15.23 -7.23 1.23
C LYS A 34 14.21 -6.52 2.13
N GLU A 35 12.93 -6.86 2.00
CA GLU A 35 11.86 -6.30 2.83
C GLU A 35 11.95 -6.78 4.27
N LYS A 36 12.19 -8.09 4.48
CA LYS A 36 12.35 -8.68 5.82
C LYS A 36 13.52 -8.04 6.59
N SER A 37 14.70 -7.92 5.98
CA SER A 37 15.85 -7.27 6.63
C SER A 37 15.61 -5.79 6.92
N ALA A 38 14.86 -5.08 6.08
CA ALA A 38 14.47 -3.70 6.36
C ALA A 38 13.49 -3.60 7.55
N LEU A 39 12.55 -4.55 7.68
CA LEU A 39 11.65 -4.62 8.84
C LEU A 39 12.41 -4.88 10.14
N ASP A 40 13.38 -5.80 10.13
CA ASP A 40 14.19 -6.10 11.31
C ASP A 40 15.07 -4.92 11.74
N GLN A 41 15.66 -4.19 10.77
CA GLN A 41 16.37 -2.93 11.06
C GLN A 41 15.44 -1.89 11.67
N TYR A 42 14.22 -1.76 11.16
CA TYR A 42 13.22 -0.86 11.70
C TYR A 42 12.85 -1.24 13.14
N TYR A 43 12.62 -2.53 13.40
CA TYR A 43 12.31 -3.05 14.73
C TYR A 43 13.44 -2.79 15.71
N SER A 44 14.69 -3.09 15.32
CA SER A 44 15.90 -2.77 16.10
C SER A 44 15.96 -1.28 16.46
N ARG A 45 15.81 -0.38 15.50
CA ARG A 45 15.83 1.09 15.76
C ARG A 45 14.73 1.53 16.72
N THR A 46 13.55 0.91 16.62
CA THR A 46 12.41 1.22 17.49
C THR A 46 12.68 0.78 18.93
N LEU A 47 13.23 -0.42 19.13
CA LEU A 47 13.67 -0.89 20.44
C LEU A 47 14.77 -0.01 21.04
N LYS A 48 15.74 0.45 20.24
CA LYS A 48 16.77 1.42 20.67
C LYS A 48 16.16 2.74 21.16
N LYS A 49 15.07 3.20 20.53
CA LYS A 49 14.34 4.39 21.00
C LYS A 49 13.60 4.10 22.31
N LEU A 50 12.98 2.92 22.42
CA LEU A 50 12.28 2.49 23.64
C LEU A 50 13.23 2.39 24.84
N ALA A 51 14.43 1.84 24.64
CA ALA A 51 15.48 1.75 25.65
C ALA A 51 16.02 3.11 26.12
N ARG A 52 15.71 4.21 25.41
CA ARG A 52 16.10 5.58 25.80
C ARG A 52 15.01 6.31 26.59
N LEU A 53 13.83 5.71 26.77
CA LEU A 53 12.81 6.30 27.63
C LEU A 53 13.27 6.25 29.08
N HIS A 54 13.12 7.37 29.79
CA HIS A 54 13.51 7.50 31.19
C HIS A 54 12.44 6.88 32.10
N LEU A 55 12.48 5.55 32.26
CA LEU A 55 11.56 4.84 33.16
C LEU A 55 11.90 5.01 34.66
N MET A 56 13.03 5.66 34.98
CA MET A 56 13.67 5.62 36.31
C MET A 56 13.80 6.99 36.98
N GLU A 57 13.22 8.06 36.42
CA GLU A 57 13.37 9.44 36.94
C GLU A 57 12.89 9.63 38.38
N HIS A 58 12.08 8.70 38.91
CA HIS A 58 11.48 8.79 40.23
C HIS A 58 11.91 7.67 41.18
N GLU A 59 12.77 6.77 40.74
CA GLU A 59 13.23 5.65 41.58
C GLU A 59 14.41 6.04 42.46
N THR A 60 14.46 5.46 43.65
CA THR A 60 15.51 5.74 44.63
C THR A 60 16.86 5.24 44.07
N PRO A 61 17.89 6.09 43.96
CA PRO A 61 19.20 5.66 43.48
C PRO A 61 19.78 4.51 44.29
N GLY A 62 20.15 3.42 43.62
CA GLY A 62 20.73 2.23 44.22
C GLY A 62 19.71 1.21 44.75
N SER A 63 18.41 1.43 44.58
CA SER A 63 17.42 0.48 45.06
C SER A 63 17.33 -0.79 44.20
N PRO A 64 16.95 -1.96 44.79
CA PRO A 64 16.69 -3.18 44.04
C PRO A 64 15.76 -2.98 42.83
N LEU A 65 14.69 -2.19 42.98
CA LEU A 65 13.77 -1.88 41.89
C LEU A 65 14.44 -1.08 40.76
N GLN A 66 15.27 -0.09 41.11
CA GLN A 66 16.03 0.67 40.12
C GLN A 66 17.01 -0.25 39.35
N ALA A 67 17.70 -1.17 40.04
CA ALA A 67 18.60 -2.13 39.42
C ALA A 67 17.87 -3.06 38.43
N PHE A 68 16.66 -3.53 38.78
CA PHE A 68 15.82 -4.30 37.86
C PHE A 68 15.43 -3.49 36.62
N LEU A 69 14.99 -2.24 36.77
CA LEU A 69 14.61 -1.39 35.64
C LEU A 69 15.81 -1.10 34.72
N HIS A 70 17.01 -0.95 35.27
CA HIS A 70 18.25 -0.89 34.49
C HIS A 70 18.49 -2.19 33.72
N GLY A 71 18.39 -3.36 34.36
CA GLY A 71 18.51 -4.65 33.70
C GLY A 71 17.48 -4.86 32.59
N PHE A 72 16.24 -4.39 32.78
CA PHE A 72 15.19 -4.43 31.77
C PHE A 72 15.51 -3.51 30.57
N ARG A 73 16.05 -2.31 30.83
CA ARG A 73 16.52 -1.40 29.77
C ARG A 73 17.65 -2.04 28.95
N ASP A 74 18.65 -2.61 29.62
CA ASP A 74 19.81 -3.25 28.99
C ASP A 74 19.39 -4.47 28.16
N LEU A 75 18.35 -5.19 28.60
CA LEU A 75 17.71 -6.25 27.81
C LEU A 75 17.14 -5.70 26.51
N ILE A 76 16.36 -4.61 26.54
CA ILE A 76 15.77 -4.03 25.33
C ILE A 76 16.88 -3.62 24.34
N GLU A 77 17.98 -3.06 24.83
CA GLU A 77 19.14 -2.70 24.00
C GLU A 77 19.86 -3.94 23.43
N THR A 78 19.98 -5.00 24.22
CA THR A 78 20.52 -6.29 23.77
C THR A 78 19.65 -6.92 22.68
N ILE A 79 18.33 -6.95 22.88
CA ILE A 79 17.37 -7.43 21.88
C ILE A 79 17.48 -6.59 20.60
N SER A 80 17.52 -5.26 20.72
CA SER A 80 17.70 -4.36 19.58
C SER A 80 18.97 -4.69 18.78
N THR A 81 20.09 -4.88 19.46
CA THR A 81 21.38 -5.22 18.84
C THR A 81 21.32 -6.58 18.16
N ASN A 82 20.65 -7.56 18.78
CA ASN A 82 20.45 -8.87 18.17
C ASN A 82 19.62 -8.79 16.88
N TYR A 83 18.58 -7.95 16.80
CA TYR A 83 17.82 -7.73 15.55
C TYR A 83 18.63 -6.99 14.48
N GLU A 84 19.53 -6.08 14.86
CA GLU A 84 20.45 -5.45 13.91
C GLU A 84 21.42 -6.47 13.30
N ILE A 85 21.96 -7.37 14.13
CA ILE A 85 22.81 -8.48 13.69
C ILE A 85 22.02 -9.46 12.81
N LEU A 86 20.76 -9.76 13.16
CA LEU A 86 19.87 -10.59 12.35
C LEU A 86 19.72 -10.01 10.95
N ALA A 87 19.33 -8.74 10.83
CA ALA A 87 19.15 -8.10 9.54
C ALA A 87 20.44 -8.10 8.69
N ALA A 88 21.60 -7.89 9.31
CA ALA A 88 22.89 -7.99 8.63
C ALA A 88 23.15 -9.42 8.11
N LYS A 89 22.90 -10.44 8.94
CA LYS A 89 23.03 -11.85 8.53
C LYS A 89 22.08 -12.21 7.38
N GLU A 90 20.84 -11.73 7.40
CA GLU A 90 19.89 -11.95 6.30
C GLU A 90 20.41 -11.37 4.97
N ILE A 91 20.96 -10.16 5.00
CA ILE A 91 21.55 -9.52 3.82
C ILE A 91 22.75 -10.34 3.31
N ASP A 92 23.68 -10.67 4.19
CA ASP A 92 24.95 -11.29 3.79
C ASP A 92 24.82 -12.76 3.41
N GLN A 93 24.00 -13.50 4.13
CA GLN A 93 23.91 -14.94 3.99
C GLN A 93 22.74 -15.39 3.09
N MET A 94 21.70 -14.57 2.91
CA MET A 94 20.55 -14.86 2.00
C MET A 94 20.58 -14.00 0.75
N LEU A 95 20.41 -12.69 0.92
CA LEU A 95 20.14 -11.76 -0.17
C LEU A 95 21.31 -11.71 -1.16
N ASN A 96 22.53 -11.54 -0.65
CA ASN A 96 23.73 -11.41 -1.47
C ASN A 96 24.03 -12.70 -2.28
N PRO A 97 24.02 -13.91 -1.70
CA PRO A 97 24.15 -15.17 -2.44
C PRO A 97 23.06 -15.38 -3.49
N LEU A 98 21.79 -15.06 -3.19
CA LEU A 98 20.70 -15.19 -4.16
C LEU A 98 20.88 -14.24 -5.35
N ASN A 99 21.29 -12.99 -5.11
CA ASN A 99 21.60 -12.04 -6.17
C ASN A 99 22.75 -12.51 -7.07
N ARG A 100 23.83 -13.03 -6.47
CA ARG A 100 24.95 -13.62 -7.22
C ARG A 100 24.50 -14.83 -8.06
N ALA A 101 23.71 -15.72 -7.48
CA ALA A 101 23.16 -16.89 -8.17
C ALA A 101 22.27 -16.47 -9.35
N LYS A 102 21.37 -15.51 -9.13
CA LYS A 102 20.50 -14.94 -10.16
C LYS A 102 21.30 -14.37 -11.32
N ALA A 103 22.28 -13.49 -11.04
CA ALA A 103 23.11 -12.86 -12.08
C ALA A 103 23.86 -13.91 -12.92
N LYS A 104 24.45 -14.92 -12.25
CA LYS A 104 25.12 -16.04 -12.93
C LYS A 104 24.18 -16.83 -13.83
N LEU A 105 23.01 -17.23 -13.31
CA LEU A 105 22.02 -18.01 -14.06
C LEU A 105 21.46 -17.23 -15.27
N GLN A 106 21.28 -15.92 -15.14
CA GLN A 106 20.88 -15.05 -16.25
C GLN A 106 21.95 -15.00 -17.34
N ALA A 107 23.23 -14.86 -16.96
CA ALA A 107 24.34 -14.89 -17.90
C ALA A 107 24.44 -16.24 -18.63
N ASP A 108 24.39 -17.35 -17.89
CA ASP A 108 24.44 -18.71 -18.44
C ASP A 108 23.28 -18.95 -19.42
N THR A 109 22.05 -18.57 -19.04
CA THR A 109 20.85 -18.72 -19.89
C THR A 109 20.96 -17.89 -21.17
N LYS A 110 21.52 -16.67 -21.10
CA LYS A 110 21.75 -15.81 -22.27
C LYS A 110 22.76 -16.43 -23.23
N THR A 111 23.83 -17.03 -22.71
CA THR A 111 24.83 -17.75 -23.52
C THR A 111 24.22 -18.95 -24.23
N LEU A 112 23.49 -19.80 -23.51
CA LEU A 112 22.79 -20.96 -24.07
C LEU A 112 21.77 -20.57 -25.15
N ARG A 113 21.05 -19.45 -24.95
CA ARG A 113 20.10 -18.92 -25.93
C ARG A 113 20.79 -18.48 -27.23
N ARG A 114 21.95 -17.83 -27.13
CA ARG A 114 22.75 -17.41 -28.29
C ARG A 114 23.23 -18.61 -29.10
N GLU A 115 23.74 -19.64 -28.43
CA GLU A 115 24.18 -20.88 -29.08
C GLU A 115 23.01 -21.59 -29.78
N SER A 116 21.88 -21.77 -29.09
CA SER A 116 20.67 -22.36 -29.66
C SER A 116 20.22 -21.61 -30.91
N ASN A 117 20.12 -20.28 -30.85
CA ASN A 117 19.71 -19.44 -31.98
C ASN A 117 20.68 -19.52 -33.17
N LYS A 118 21.99 -19.62 -32.91
CA LYS A 118 23.02 -19.77 -33.96
C LYS A 118 22.79 -21.06 -34.77
N PHE A 119 22.62 -22.20 -34.10
CA PHE A 119 22.40 -23.49 -34.77
C PHE A 119 21.02 -23.57 -35.42
N ALA A 120 19.97 -23.08 -34.75
CA ALA A 120 18.61 -23.07 -35.28
C ALA A 120 18.50 -22.24 -36.57
N THR A 121 19.13 -21.05 -36.60
CA THR A 121 19.12 -20.18 -37.79
C THR A 121 19.83 -20.85 -38.97
N ARG A 122 20.98 -21.49 -38.74
CA ARG A 122 21.71 -22.22 -39.79
C ARG A 122 20.91 -23.42 -40.30
N MET A 123 20.26 -24.17 -39.41
CA MET A 123 19.39 -25.29 -39.78
C MET A 123 18.22 -24.81 -40.66
N ARG A 124 17.53 -23.74 -40.26
CA ARG A 124 16.43 -23.15 -41.05
C ARG A 124 16.87 -22.73 -42.45
N LYS A 125 18.06 -22.11 -42.59
CA LYS A 125 18.63 -21.75 -43.91
C LYS A 125 18.85 -22.97 -44.79
N LEU A 126 19.45 -24.04 -44.25
CA LEU A 126 19.67 -25.28 -45.00
C LEU A 126 18.35 -25.95 -45.40
N GLN A 127 17.36 -25.99 -44.50
CA GLN A 127 16.03 -26.51 -44.79
C GLN A 127 15.30 -25.71 -45.86
N ALA A 128 15.45 -24.38 -45.89
CA ALA A 128 14.88 -23.53 -46.93
C ALA A 128 15.51 -23.82 -48.29
N ILE A 129 16.84 -23.96 -48.36
CA ILE A 129 17.55 -24.35 -49.59
C ILE A 129 17.08 -25.72 -50.05
N HIS A 130 17.03 -26.72 -49.17
CA HIS A 130 16.55 -28.06 -49.48
C HIS A 130 15.11 -28.07 -50.01
N LYS A 131 14.20 -27.29 -49.40
CA LYS A 131 12.81 -27.18 -49.88
C LYS A 131 12.75 -26.59 -51.29
N ARG A 132 13.55 -25.55 -51.56
CA ARG A 132 13.62 -24.90 -52.88
C ARG A 132 14.17 -25.85 -53.94
N THR A 133 15.35 -26.44 -53.71
CA THR A 133 15.97 -27.37 -54.68
C THR A 133 15.11 -28.61 -54.93
N ARG A 134 14.38 -29.10 -53.91
CA ARG A 134 13.39 -30.18 -54.08
C ARG A 134 12.25 -29.78 -54.99
N HIS A 135 11.76 -28.54 -54.87
CA HIS A 135 10.69 -28.02 -55.72
C HIS A 135 11.18 -27.89 -57.16
N ASP A 136 12.35 -27.29 -57.37
CA ASP A 136 12.97 -27.11 -58.69
C ASP A 136 13.18 -28.46 -59.39
N ALA A 137 13.79 -29.44 -58.71
CA ALA A 137 14.00 -30.78 -59.26
C ALA A 137 12.67 -31.48 -59.63
N ARG A 138 11.61 -31.29 -58.83
CA ARG A 138 10.27 -31.82 -59.14
C ARG A 138 9.66 -31.16 -60.38
N MET A 139 9.82 -29.84 -60.54
CA MET A 139 9.30 -29.11 -61.69
C MET A 139 10.05 -29.48 -62.97
N SER A 140 11.39 -29.48 -62.95
CA SER A 140 12.20 -29.90 -64.10
C SER A 140 11.95 -31.36 -64.48
N CYS A 141 11.70 -32.25 -63.52
CA CYS A 141 11.31 -33.64 -63.80
C CYS A 141 9.99 -33.70 -64.58
N LYS A 142 8.96 -32.97 -64.13
CA LYS A 142 7.66 -32.91 -64.82
C LYS A 142 7.82 -32.40 -66.25
N GLU A 143 8.59 -31.34 -66.44
CA GLU A 143 8.84 -30.75 -67.76
C GLU A 143 9.62 -31.70 -68.68
N ALA A 144 10.66 -32.37 -68.17
CA ALA A 144 11.42 -33.38 -68.90
C ALA A 144 10.53 -34.56 -69.34
N VAL A 145 9.64 -35.04 -68.47
CA VAL A 145 8.68 -36.10 -68.79
C VAL A 145 7.69 -35.65 -69.87
N ILE A 146 7.17 -34.42 -69.78
CA ILE A 146 6.25 -33.87 -70.80
C ILE A 146 6.98 -33.72 -72.14
N ALA A 147 8.19 -33.17 -72.15
CA ALA A 147 8.99 -32.99 -73.35
C ALA A 147 9.31 -34.34 -74.03
N ARG A 148 9.70 -35.34 -73.24
CA ARG A 148 9.95 -36.70 -73.73
C ARG A 148 8.68 -37.32 -74.33
N ARG A 149 7.54 -37.24 -73.63
CA ARG A 149 6.26 -37.74 -74.16
C ARG A 149 5.86 -37.08 -75.48
N ARG A 150 6.08 -35.77 -75.62
CA ARG A 150 5.82 -35.04 -76.88
C ARG A 150 6.75 -35.49 -78.00
N SER A 151 8.04 -35.65 -77.72
CA SER A 151 9.03 -36.18 -78.67
C SER A 151 8.67 -37.60 -79.12
N ASP A 152 8.34 -38.49 -78.19
CA ASP A 152 7.97 -39.88 -78.49
C ASP A 152 6.65 -39.96 -79.27
N ALA A 153 5.66 -39.12 -78.93
CA ALA A 153 4.41 -39.03 -79.68
C ALA A 153 4.63 -38.51 -81.10
N HIS A 154 5.48 -37.49 -81.28
CA HIS A 154 5.85 -36.98 -82.59
C HIS A 154 6.57 -38.04 -83.41
N ALA A 155 7.54 -38.76 -82.85
CA ALA A 155 8.28 -39.83 -83.54
C ALA A 155 7.37 -40.98 -84.00
N ARG A 156 6.36 -41.35 -83.19
CA ARG A 156 5.32 -42.31 -83.62
C ARG A 156 4.47 -41.76 -84.77
N GLY A 157 4.03 -40.51 -84.66
CA GLY A 157 3.29 -39.83 -85.72
C GLY A 157 4.11 -39.64 -87.00
N GLU A 158 5.41 -39.40 -86.87
CA GLU A 158 6.39 -39.26 -87.96
C GLU A 158 6.45 -40.52 -88.79
N LYS A 159 6.65 -41.67 -88.14
CA LYS A 159 6.69 -42.96 -88.82
C LYS A 159 5.41 -43.23 -89.61
N ALA A 160 4.24 -42.89 -89.03
CA ALA A 160 2.94 -43.09 -89.68
C ALA A 160 2.64 -42.06 -90.79
N LEU A 161 3.13 -40.83 -90.68
CA LEU A 161 2.94 -39.79 -91.69
C LEU A 161 3.93 -39.96 -92.85
N LEU A 162 5.20 -40.22 -92.56
CA LEU A 162 6.23 -40.48 -93.57
C LEU A 162 5.85 -41.69 -94.42
N GLY A 163 5.41 -42.80 -93.82
CA GLY A 163 4.93 -43.95 -94.60
C GLY A 163 3.77 -43.60 -95.53
N ARG A 164 2.83 -42.73 -95.11
CA ARG A 164 1.75 -42.22 -95.97
C ARG A 164 2.26 -41.31 -97.09
N ILE A 165 3.21 -40.42 -96.79
CA ILE A 165 3.79 -39.51 -97.79
C ILE A 165 4.64 -40.29 -98.80
N GLU A 166 5.41 -41.28 -98.35
CA GLU A 166 6.22 -42.17 -99.19
C GLU A 166 5.31 -42.96 -100.15
N GLN A 167 4.22 -43.54 -99.64
CA GLN A 167 3.21 -44.19 -100.47
C GLN A 167 2.56 -43.23 -101.47
N GLN A 168 2.26 -41.98 -101.08
CA GLN A 168 1.74 -40.96 -102.00
C GLN A 168 2.75 -40.56 -103.08
N LEU A 169 4.04 -40.45 -102.72
CA LEU A 169 5.12 -40.16 -103.67
C LEU A 169 5.35 -41.33 -104.64
N GLU A 170 5.28 -42.58 -104.18
CA GLU A 170 5.33 -43.78 -105.03
C GLU A 170 4.14 -43.84 -105.99
N ASN A 171 2.92 -43.57 -105.50
CA ASN A 171 1.73 -43.50 -106.35
C ASN A 171 1.85 -42.41 -107.43
N LEU A 172 2.39 -41.23 -107.09
CA LEU A 172 2.63 -40.15 -108.06
C LEU A 172 3.71 -40.52 -109.09
N LYS A 173 4.73 -41.29 -108.70
CA LYS A 173 5.74 -41.83 -109.64
C LYS A 173 5.16 -42.90 -110.56
N ALA A 174 4.31 -43.78 -110.04
CA ALA A 174 3.66 -44.84 -110.81
C ALA A 174 2.67 -44.31 -111.85
N GLN A 175 2.15 -43.10 -111.68
CA GLN A 175 1.23 -42.45 -112.62
C GLN A 175 1.89 -41.87 -113.88
N GLY A 176 3.22 -41.94 -114.02
CA GLY A 176 3.91 -41.76 -115.31
C GLY A 176 3.72 -40.41 -116.03
N LEU A 177 3.37 -39.33 -115.32
CA LEU A 177 3.13 -38.00 -115.89
C LEU A 177 4.13 -36.98 -115.32
N GLU A 178 5.21 -36.74 -116.07
CA GLU A 178 6.21 -35.69 -115.82
C GLU A 178 5.69 -34.28 -116.21
N ASP A 179 4.40 -34.01 -116.03
CA ASP A 179 3.82 -32.70 -116.35
C ASP A 179 4.05 -31.68 -115.23
N SER A 180 4.29 -30.42 -115.61
CA SER A 180 4.65 -29.30 -114.73
C SER A 180 3.68 -29.06 -113.56
N SER A 181 2.46 -29.59 -113.63
CA SER A 181 1.42 -29.54 -112.58
C SER A 181 1.73 -30.43 -111.34
N ASN A 182 2.42 -31.56 -111.51
CA ASN A 182 2.72 -32.49 -110.40
C ASN A 182 4.04 -32.19 -109.66
N SER A 183 4.94 -31.43 -110.29
CA SER A 183 6.18 -30.94 -109.65
C SER A 183 5.91 -30.09 -108.40
N ALA A 184 4.84 -29.28 -108.43
CA ALA A 184 4.39 -28.50 -107.28
C ALA A 184 3.91 -29.38 -106.11
N LYS A 185 3.18 -30.47 -106.38
CA LYS A 185 2.71 -31.41 -105.35
C LYS A 185 3.86 -32.23 -104.76
N HIS A 186 4.79 -32.69 -105.61
CA HIS A 186 5.99 -33.39 -105.18
C HIS A 186 6.83 -32.50 -104.26
N SER A 187 7.14 -31.27 -104.68
CA SER A 187 7.91 -30.32 -103.86
C SER A 187 7.19 -29.93 -102.56
N ALA A 188 5.86 -29.82 -102.56
CA ALA A 188 5.06 -29.58 -101.35
C ALA A 188 5.13 -30.75 -100.36
N LEU A 189 5.04 -32.00 -100.83
CA LEU A 189 5.20 -33.21 -100.00
C LEU A 189 6.63 -33.33 -99.46
N THR A 190 7.64 -33.03 -100.26
CA THR A 190 9.05 -32.99 -99.81
C THR A 190 9.26 -31.93 -98.73
N ARG A 191 8.72 -30.70 -98.91
CA ARG A 191 8.78 -29.64 -97.88
C ARG A 191 8.07 -30.07 -96.60
N LYS A 192 6.88 -30.67 -96.69
CA LYS A 192 6.12 -31.17 -95.54
C LYS A 192 6.90 -32.23 -94.76
N THR A 193 7.52 -33.18 -95.45
CA THR A 193 8.42 -34.18 -94.88
C THR A 193 9.60 -33.52 -94.16
N GLN A 194 10.23 -32.52 -94.78
CA GLN A 194 11.39 -31.84 -94.21
C GLN A 194 11.02 -30.99 -92.99
N THR A 195 9.91 -30.27 -93.03
CA THR A 195 9.37 -29.53 -91.88
C THR A 195 9.07 -30.49 -90.74
N TYR A 196 8.39 -31.62 -91.01
CA TYR A 196 8.05 -32.58 -89.98
C TYR A 196 9.31 -33.22 -89.35
N LYS A 197 10.29 -33.64 -90.16
CA LYS A 197 11.60 -34.12 -89.67
C LYS A 197 12.33 -33.06 -88.84
N SER A 198 12.28 -31.78 -89.25
CA SER A 198 12.89 -30.68 -88.51
C SER A 198 12.22 -30.42 -87.16
N THR A 199 10.88 -30.52 -87.10
CA THR A 199 10.10 -30.44 -85.85
C THR A 199 10.43 -31.61 -84.93
N GLY A 200 10.56 -32.82 -85.46
CA GLY A 200 10.99 -34.00 -84.70
C GLY A 200 12.38 -33.82 -84.08
N LYS A 201 13.35 -33.34 -84.87
CA LYS A 201 14.70 -33.02 -84.39
C LYS A 201 14.66 -31.94 -83.30
N ALA A 202 13.87 -30.88 -83.48
CA ALA A 202 13.73 -29.82 -82.48
C ALA A 202 13.09 -30.32 -81.17
N LEU A 203 12.08 -31.19 -81.24
CA LEU A 203 11.45 -31.81 -80.07
C LEU A 203 12.41 -32.76 -79.34
N LEU A 204 13.20 -33.53 -80.07
CA LEU A 204 14.21 -34.41 -79.50
C LEU A 204 15.31 -33.61 -78.78
N GLU A 205 15.83 -32.54 -79.40
CA GLU A 205 16.81 -31.67 -78.77
C GLU A 205 16.24 -30.95 -77.54
N ARG A 206 14.99 -30.48 -77.61
CA ARG A 206 14.30 -29.93 -76.43
C ARG A 206 14.15 -30.97 -75.32
N SER A 207 13.83 -32.22 -75.65
CA SER A 207 13.74 -33.32 -74.67
C SER A 207 15.10 -33.60 -74.02
N LYS A 208 16.20 -33.60 -74.79
CA LYS A 208 17.56 -33.76 -74.27
C LYS A 208 17.95 -32.59 -73.37
N GLN A 209 17.63 -31.36 -73.76
CA GLN A 209 17.90 -30.16 -72.98
C GLN A 209 17.16 -30.20 -71.63
N MET A 210 15.86 -30.49 -71.63
CA MET A 210 15.06 -30.61 -70.40
C MET A 210 15.57 -31.73 -69.49
N LYS A 211 16.08 -32.83 -70.06
CA LYS A 211 16.73 -33.90 -69.28
C LYS A 211 18.02 -33.41 -68.60
N ARG A 212 18.88 -32.66 -69.30
CA ARG A 212 20.09 -32.05 -68.71
C ARG A 212 19.74 -31.07 -67.59
N GLU A 213 18.72 -30.24 -67.79
CA GLU A 213 18.23 -29.30 -66.76
C GLU A 213 17.71 -30.04 -65.53
N PHE A 214 16.95 -31.12 -65.72
CA PHE A 214 16.54 -32.00 -64.63
C PHE A 214 17.75 -32.61 -63.90
N ASP A 215 18.73 -33.17 -64.60
CA ASP A 215 19.90 -33.78 -63.97
C ASP A 215 20.71 -32.74 -63.16
N GLN A 216 20.82 -31.50 -63.66
CA GLN A 216 21.42 -30.39 -62.91
C GLN A 216 20.61 -30.03 -61.65
N ALA A 217 19.27 -29.95 -61.76
CA ALA A 217 18.40 -29.66 -60.63
C ALA A 217 18.43 -30.78 -59.58
N ASP A 218 18.45 -32.04 -60.01
CA ASP A 218 18.54 -33.21 -59.15
C ASP A 218 19.89 -33.27 -58.42
N ASN A 219 21.00 -33.01 -59.12
CA ASN A 219 22.32 -32.90 -58.49
C ASN A 219 22.32 -31.82 -57.39
N LYS A 220 21.76 -30.62 -57.65
CA LYS A 220 21.60 -29.56 -56.64
C LYS A 220 20.76 -30.02 -55.44
N TYR A 221 19.67 -30.75 -55.71
CA TYR A 221 18.83 -31.33 -54.67
C TYR A 221 19.60 -32.35 -53.82
N VAL A 222 20.31 -33.30 -54.43
CA VAL A 222 21.14 -34.30 -53.73
C VAL A 222 22.22 -33.63 -52.87
N THR A 223 22.93 -32.62 -53.40
CA THR A 223 23.91 -31.85 -52.62
C THR A 223 23.26 -31.16 -51.42
N SER A 224 22.08 -30.56 -51.59
CA SER A 224 21.36 -29.92 -50.49
C SER A 224 20.88 -30.90 -49.40
N VAL A 225 20.48 -32.12 -49.79
CA VAL A 225 20.13 -33.20 -48.85
C VAL A 225 21.35 -33.63 -48.05
N LYS A 226 22.49 -33.84 -48.73
CA LYS A 226 23.76 -34.18 -48.07
C LYS A 226 24.16 -33.12 -47.05
N ALA A 227 24.13 -31.84 -47.43
CA ALA A 227 24.44 -30.72 -46.53
C ALA A 227 23.49 -30.66 -45.31
N CYS A 228 22.19 -30.92 -45.51
CA CYS A 228 21.23 -30.98 -44.40
C CYS A 228 21.54 -32.14 -43.43
N ARG A 229 21.84 -33.34 -43.95
CA ARG A 229 22.17 -34.53 -43.14
C ARG A 229 23.45 -34.33 -42.34
N GLU A 230 24.50 -33.85 -42.98
CA GLU A 230 25.79 -33.58 -42.33
C GLU A 230 25.67 -32.53 -41.23
N PHE A 231 24.88 -31.48 -41.46
CA PHE A 231 24.67 -30.45 -40.45
C PHE A 231 23.73 -30.91 -39.32
N ARG A 232 22.83 -31.85 -39.58
CA ARG A 232 21.88 -32.34 -38.57
C ARG A 232 22.56 -32.99 -37.38
N ALA A 233 23.56 -33.83 -37.59
CA ALA A 233 24.32 -34.42 -36.48
C ALA A 233 24.97 -33.34 -35.59
N LYS A 234 25.54 -32.28 -36.20
CA LYS A 234 26.13 -31.14 -35.48
C LYS A 234 25.07 -30.33 -34.72
N HIS A 235 23.91 -30.11 -35.34
CA HIS A 235 22.78 -29.43 -34.72
C HIS A 235 22.25 -30.20 -33.51
N ASP A 236 22.06 -31.51 -33.64
CA ASP A 236 21.48 -32.36 -32.60
C ASP A 236 22.46 -32.50 -31.41
N SER A 237 23.76 -32.60 -31.70
CA SER A 237 24.82 -32.53 -30.67
C SER A 237 24.81 -31.17 -29.94
N ALA A 238 24.75 -30.05 -30.67
CA ALA A 238 24.69 -28.72 -30.06
C ALA A 238 23.41 -28.53 -29.23
N LEU A 239 22.26 -29.00 -29.72
CA LEU A 239 21.00 -28.94 -28.99
C LEU A 239 21.06 -29.78 -27.70
N THR A 240 21.68 -30.96 -27.75
CA THR A 240 21.93 -31.79 -26.55
C THR A 240 22.74 -31.01 -25.51
N THR A 241 23.80 -30.33 -25.93
CA THR A 241 24.62 -29.48 -25.05
C THR A 241 23.81 -28.33 -24.45
N VAL A 242 22.98 -27.66 -25.25
CA VAL A 242 22.08 -26.59 -24.77
C VAL A 242 21.09 -27.13 -23.74
N LEU A 243 20.45 -28.27 -24.01
CA LEU A 243 19.48 -28.89 -23.09
C LEU A 243 20.12 -29.31 -21.77
N ARG A 244 21.31 -29.93 -21.81
CA ARG A 244 22.09 -30.24 -20.59
C ARG A 244 22.49 -28.98 -19.83
N GLY A 245 22.85 -27.91 -20.56
CA GLY A 245 23.15 -26.61 -19.98
C GLY A 245 21.93 -26.02 -19.24
N LEU A 246 20.75 -26.06 -19.86
CA LEU A 246 19.50 -25.61 -19.25
C LEU A 246 19.08 -26.46 -18.05
N GLU A 247 19.27 -27.77 -18.13
CA GLU A 247 19.02 -28.66 -16.99
C GLU A 247 19.96 -28.33 -15.81
N LYS A 248 21.23 -28.08 -16.10
CA LYS A 248 22.23 -27.68 -15.10
C LYS A 248 21.86 -26.34 -14.45
N THR A 249 21.44 -25.33 -15.23
CA THR A 249 21.02 -24.04 -14.69
C THR A 249 19.75 -24.17 -13.85
N GLU A 250 18.81 -25.03 -14.24
CA GLU A 250 17.61 -25.27 -13.45
C GLU A 250 17.90 -25.99 -12.12
N ARG A 251 18.75 -27.01 -12.12
CA ARG A 251 19.22 -27.65 -10.88
C ARG A 251 19.93 -26.64 -9.97
N ALA A 252 20.78 -25.79 -10.54
CA ALA A 252 21.47 -24.74 -9.79
C ALA A 252 20.49 -23.71 -9.19
N ARG A 253 19.43 -23.33 -9.93
CA ARG A 253 18.35 -22.46 -9.43
C ARG A 253 17.64 -23.09 -8.24
N ILE A 254 17.20 -24.35 -8.37
CA ILE A 254 16.51 -25.09 -7.30
C ILE A 254 17.39 -25.18 -6.05
N ASN A 255 18.68 -25.51 -6.23
CA ASN A 255 19.63 -25.57 -5.12
C ASN A 255 19.85 -24.21 -4.46
N ALA A 256 19.92 -23.11 -5.22
CA ALA A 256 20.05 -21.77 -4.68
C ALA A 256 18.83 -21.37 -3.82
N VAL A 257 17.62 -21.69 -4.30
CA VAL A 257 16.39 -21.48 -3.52
C VAL A 257 16.40 -22.30 -2.23
N ARG A 258 16.65 -23.62 -2.34
CA ARG A 258 16.69 -24.53 -1.19
C ARG A 258 17.70 -24.07 -0.14
N GLU A 259 18.90 -23.71 -0.58
CA GLU A 259 19.97 -23.28 0.30
C GLU A 259 19.69 -21.92 0.94
N GLY A 260 19.11 -20.98 0.18
CA GLY A 260 18.66 -19.69 0.72
C GLY A 260 17.64 -19.86 1.84
N VAL A 261 16.59 -20.66 1.62
CA VAL A 261 15.57 -20.93 2.66
C VAL A 261 16.18 -21.65 3.86
N ARG A 262 17.01 -22.67 3.63
CA ARG A 262 17.66 -23.44 4.71
C ARG A 262 18.51 -22.55 5.62
N ARG A 263 19.32 -21.67 5.03
CA ARG A 263 20.16 -20.75 5.82
C ARG A 263 19.32 -19.72 6.56
N TYR A 264 18.25 -19.20 5.96
CA TYR A 264 17.32 -18.28 6.62
C TYR A 264 16.74 -18.92 7.89
N LEU A 265 16.22 -20.14 7.78
CA LEU A 265 15.68 -20.88 8.93
C LEU A 265 16.74 -21.14 10.01
N GLY A 266 18.00 -21.38 9.61
CA GLY A 266 19.12 -21.51 10.55
C GLY A 266 19.39 -20.22 11.32
N VAL A 267 19.41 -19.09 10.63
CA VAL A 267 19.65 -17.76 11.22
C VAL A 267 18.50 -17.37 12.17
N GLU A 268 17.24 -17.57 11.77
CA GLU A 268 16.06 -17.32 12.62
C GLU A 268 16.03 -18.23 13.85
N GLY A 269 16.44 -19.50 13.69
CA GLY A 269 16.56 -20.44 14.81
C GLY A 269 17.63 -20.04 15.82
N GLU A 270 18.80 -19.57 15.38
CA GLU A 270 19.83 -19.02 16.27
C GLU A 270 19.34 -17.77 17.01
N MET A 271 18.64 -16.88 16.32
CA MET A 271 18.11 -15.65 16.91
C MET A 271 17.06 -15.96 18.00
N SER A 272 16.15 -16.90 17.73
CA SER A 272 15.13 -17.33 18.68
C SER A 272 15.74 -17.85 19.98
N LYS A 273 16.84 -18.62 19.88
CA LYS A 273 17.58 -19.10 21.06
C LYS A 273 18.21 -17.95 21.85
N LYS A 274 18.80 -16.97 21.17
CA LYS A 274 19.38 -15.78 21.83
C LYS A 274 18.33 -14.98 22.58
N LEU A 275 17.18 -14.74 21.95
CA LEU A 275 16.06 -14.04 22.59
C LEU A 275 15.56 -14.77 23.83
N LEU A 276 15.44 -16.10 23.76
CA LEU A 276 15.04 -16.91 24.91
C LEU A 276 15.99 -16.73 26.11
N VAL A 277 17.32 -16.80 25.87
CA VAL A 277 18.32 -16.59 26.93
C VAL A 277 18.21 -15.17 27.52
N SER A 278 18.03 -14.16 26.66
CA SER A 278 17.85 -12.78 27.09
C SER A 278 16.60 -12.61 27.97
N PHE A 279 15.48 -13.24 27.62
CA PHE A 279 14.27 -13.23 28.45
C PHE A 279 14.45 -13.94 29.79
N GLN A 280 15.11 -15.10 29.80
CA GLN A 280 15.40 -15.84 31.03
C GLN A 280 16.28 -15.02 31.99
N SER A 281 17.27 -14.28 31.46
CA SER A 281 18.13 -13.42 32.28
C SER A 281 17.34 -12.32 33.01
N VAL A 282 16.37 -11.68 32.36
CA VAL A 282 15.54 -10.66 33.02
C VAL A 282 14.50 -11.27 33.94
N GLY A 283 13.98 -12.45 33.61
CA GLY A 283 13.13 -13.21 34.53
C GLY A 283 13.85 -13.44 35.87
N ALA A 284 15.11 -13.87 35.84
CA ALA A 284 15.92 -14.06 37.04
C ALA A 284 16.16 -12.75 37.83
N ILE A 285 16.38 -11.61 37.15
CA ILE A 285 16.52 -10.31 37.82
C ILE A 285 15.18 -9.90 38.46
N ALA A 286 14.06 -10.07 37.76
CA ALA A 286 12.73 -9.76 38.28
C ALA A 286 12.42 -10.58 39.54
N GLU A 287 12.73 -11.87 39.53
CA GLU A 287 12.55 -12.78 40.66
C GLU A 287 13.46 -12.44 41.86
N SER A 288 14.57 -11.73 41.63
CA SER A 288 15.48 -11.29 42.69
C SER A 288 15.02 -10.02 43.43
N VAL A 289 13.99 -9.31 42.95
CA VAL A 289 13.49 -8.09 43.59
C VAL A 289 12.57 -8.45 44.75
N ASP A 290 13.05 -8.28 45.98
CA ASP A 290 12.24 -8.43 47.18
C ASP A 290 11.63 -7.10 47.63
N SER A 291 10.31 -7.10 47.87
CA SER A 291 9.60 -5.88 48.27
C SER A 291 9.98 -5.36 49.66
N ASN A 292 10.37 -6.24 50.59
CA ASN A 292 10.80 -5.82 51.93
C ASN A 292 12.17 -5.18 51.87
N ASP A 293 13.10 -5.71 51.06
CA ASP A 293 14.41 -5.10 50.85
C ASP A 293 14.29 -3.69 50.25
N GLU A 294 13.38 -3.48 49.29
CA GLU A 294 13.08 -2.16 48.73
C GLU A 294 12.53 -1.20 49.79
N ILE A 295 11.56 -1.63 50.59
CA ILE A 295 10.98 -0.80 51.66
C ILE A 295 12.03 -0.46 52.72
N ASN A 296 12.86 -1.44 53.11
CA ASN A 296 13.93 -1.25 54.09
C ASN A 296 15.00 -0.29 53.55
N PHE A 297 15.37 -0.42 52.27
CA PHE A 297 16.28 0.50 51.60
C PHE A 297 15.70 1.92 51.57
N PHE A 298 14.43 2.07 51.18
CA PHE A 298 13.75 3.36 51.16
C PHE A 298 13.72 4.02 52.54
N ILE A 299 13.34 3.28 53.60
CA ILE A 299 13.35 3.79 54.98
C ILE A 299 14.77 4.22 55.35
N THR A 300 15.78 3.43 55.02
CA THR A 300 17.19 3.73 55.35
C THR A 300 17.67 5.02 54.68
N VAL A 301 17.39 5.19 53.39
CA VAL A 301 17.78 6.37 52.60
C VAL A 301 17.01 7.62 53.01
N HIS A 302 15.72 7.49 53.35
CA HIS A 302 14.84 8.63 53.65
C HIS A 302 14.54 8.83 55.14
N LYS A 303 15.23 8.11 56.04
CA LYS A 303 15.05 8.26 57.48
C LYS A 303 15.37 9.69 57.90
N THR A 304 14.36 10.43 58.35
CA THR A 304 14.54 11.83 58.76
C THR A 304 15.28 12.00 60.08
N GLY A 305 15.48 10.91 60.83
CA GLY A 305 16.04 10.92 62.19
C GLY A 305 15.16 11.62 63.22
N LYS A 306 14.01 12.18 62.81
CA LYS A 306 13.09 12.87 63.71
C LYS A 306 12.39 11.83 64.57
N GLN A 307 12.59 11.92 65.89
CA GLN A 307 11.68 11.26 66.82
C GLN A 307 10.28 11.83 66.62
N ILE A 308 9.27 11.01 66.92
CA ILE A 308 7.90 11.51 67.12
C ILE A 308 8.03 12.70 68.06
N ARG A 309 7.55 13.87 67.63
CA ARG A 309 7.67 15.08 68.46
C ARG A 309 7.11 14.71 69.83
N PRO A 310 7.89 14.89 70.92
CA PRO A 310 7.33 14.69 72.23
C PRO A 310 6.07 15.54 72.33
N TYR A 311 5.07 15.05 73.07
CA TYR A 311 3.89 15.86 73.35
C TYR A 311 4.35 17.24 73.79
N PRO A 312 3.75 18.33 73.26
CA PRO A 312 4.10 19.66 73.71
C PRO A 312 4.06 19.67 75.23
N GLU A 313 5.18 20.03 75.88
CA GLU A 313 5.13 20.27 77.31
C GLU A 313 4.07 21.34 77.56
N TYR A 314 3.22 21.10 78.56
CA TYR A 314 2.21 22.07 78.97
C TYR A 314 2.91 23.33 79.46
N ILE A 315 3.04 24.31 78.57
CA ILE A 315 3.45 25.66 78.93
C ILE A 315 2.25 26.27 79.63
N HIS A 316 2.38 26.56 80.93
CA HIS A 316 1.34 27.24 81.69
C HIS A 316 1.17 28.66 81.13
N PHE A 317 0.17 28.85 80.28
CA PHE A 317 -0.21 30.17 79.81
C PHE A 317 -0.89 30.94 80.97
N PRO A 318 -0.56 32.24 81.17
CA PRO A 318 -1.39 33.14 81.95
C PRO A 318 -2.79 33.21 81.33
N SER A 319 -3.79 33.51 82.15
CA SER A 319 -5.22 33.45 81.85
C SER A 319 -5.63 33.99 80.47
N HIS A 320 -6.63 33.29 79.92
CA HIS A 320 -7.28 33.29 78.61
C HIS A 320 -7.70 34.63 77.95
N GLU A 321 -7.30 35.80 78.47
CA GLU A 321 -7.77 37.11 77.98
C GLU A 321 -6.82 37.80 76.97
N ASP A 322 -5.52 37.48 76.94
CA ASP A 322 -4.55 38.27 76.15
C ASP A 322 -4.30 37.77 74.71
N VAL A 323 -4.70 36.55 74.35
CA VAL A 323 -4.37 35.95 73.03
C VAL A 323 -5.46 36.19 71.97
N LEU A 324 -6.70 36.49 72.38
CA LEU A 324 -7.82 36.72 71.46
C LEU A 324 -7.75 38.05 70.69
N PHE A 325 -6.82 38.94 71.04
CA PHE A 325 -6.71 40.26 70.40
C PHE A 325 -5.80 40.28 69.16
N ARG A 326 -4.93 39.29 68.94
CA ARG A 326 -3.93 39.33 67.86
C ARG A 326 -4.30 38.56 66.59
N GLU A 327 -5.06 37.48 66.68
CA GLU A 327 -5.42 36.64 65.50
C GLU A 327 -6.64 37.18 64.71
N LYS A 328 -7.43 38.07 65.29
CA LYS A 328 -8.60 38.65 64.60
C LYS A 328 -8.22 39.71 63.55
N PHE A 329 -6.99 40.23 63.59
CA PHE A 329 -6.53 41.32 62.72
C PHE A 329 -5.85 40.84 61.43
N GLU A 330 -5.18 39.67 61.42
CA GLU A 330 -4.45 39.17 60.25
C GLU A 330 -5.35 38.44 59.24
N LEU A 331 -6.46 37.81 59.70
CA LEU A 331 -7.44 37.18 58.81
C LEU A 331 -8.29 38.20 58.04
N GLN A 332 -8.48 39.41 58.57
CA GLN A 332 -9.22 40.48 57.90
C GLN A 332 -8.40 41.19 56.81
N ASP A 333 -7.07 41.22 56.92
CA ASP A 333 -6.21 41.88 55.93
C ASP A 333 -5.86 40.98 54.73
N TYR A 334 -5.84 39.66 54.92
CA TYR A 334 -5.74 38.67 53.83
C TYR A 334 -6.99 38.67 52.92
N MET A 335 -8.18 38.86 53.50
CA MET A 335 -9.43 39.01 52.73
C MET A 335 -9.57 40.37 52.04
N LYS A 336 -8.81 41.40 52.46
CA LYS A 336 -8.82 42.75 51.88
C LYS A 336 -7.87 42.92 50.70
N LYS A 337 -6.77 42.16 50.65
CA LYS A 337 -5.77 42.20 49.56
C LYS A 337 -6.17 41.46 48.28
N HIS A 338 -7.17 40.57 48.33
CA HIS A 338 -7.78 39.96 47.15
C HIS A 338 -9.16 40.56 46.85
N LYS A 339 -9.16 41.84 46.43
CA LYS A 339 -10.30 42.49 45.78
C LYS A 339 -10.60 41.80 44.44
N ILE A 340 -11.45 40.78 44.49
CA ILE A 340 -12.30 40.39 43.35
C ILE A 340 -13.30 41.55 43.15
N SER A 341 -13.37 42.06 41.93
CA SER A 341 -14.17 43.23 41.54
C SER A 341 -15.63 43.09 42.02
N ARG A 342 -16.26 44.20 42.45
CA ARG A 342 -17.69 44.24 42.84
C ARG A 342 -18.63 43.78 41.72
N GLU A 343 -18.18 43.79 40.47
CA GLU A 343 -18.91 43.24 39.32
C GLU A 343 -18.93 41.69 39.27
N ASP A 344 -17.92 41.02 39.83
CA ASP A 344 -17.84 39.55 39.80
C ASP A 344 -18.74 38.88 40.84
N LYS A 345 -19.02 39.54 41.98
CA LYS A 345 -19.94 38.99 43.00
C LYS A 345 -21.41 39.02 42.55
N ALA A 346 -21.85 40.10 41.89
CA ALA A 346 -23.21 40.20 41.35
C ALA A 346 -23.44 39.22 40.19
N ASN A 347 -22.45 39.08 39.28
CA ASN A 347 -22.49 38.11 38.19
C ASN A 347 -22.48 36.65 38.70
N THR A 348 -21.80 36.37 39.81
CA THR A 348 -21.76 35.04 40.43
C THR A 348 -23.10 34.65 41.07
N GLU A 349 -23.77 35.58 41.76
CA GLU A 349 -25.07 35.33 42.40
C GLU A 349 -26.17 35.09 41.36
N GLN A 350 -26.20 35.90 40.29
CA GLN A 350 -27.14 35.73 39.18
C GLN A 350 -26.87 34.43 38.39
N ALA A 351 -25.61 34.07 38.17
CA ALA A 351 -25.26 32.80 37.54
C ALA A 351 -25.68 31.58 38.38
N LYS A 352 -25.56 31.64 39.71
CA LYS A 352 -26.06 30.59 40.62
C LYS A 352 -27.58 30.45 40.51
N LYS A 353 -28.33 31.55 40.54
CA LYS A 353 -29.79 31.53 40.39
C LYS A 353 -30.23 30.91 39.07
N LEU A 354 -29.64 31.35 37.95
CA LEU A 354 -29.91 30.78 36.62
C LEU A 354 -29.55 29.29 36.55
N SER A 355 -28.46 28.86 37.21
CA SER A 355 -28.08 27.44 37.29
C SER A 355 -29.10 26.58 38.02
N VAL A 356 -29.66 27.07 39.13
CA VAL A 356 -30.71 26.36 39.87
C VAL A 356 -31.98 26.23 39.04
N GLU A 357 -32.43 27.31 38.41
CA GLU A 357 -33.63 27.30 37.55
C GLU A 357 -33.45 26.38 36.34
N THR A 358 -32.29 26.43 35.68
CA THR A 358 -31.98 25.58 34.52
C THR A 358 -31.91 24.10 34.91
N ARG A 359 -31.37 23.79 36.09
CA ARG A 359 -31.34 22.44 36.64
C ARG A 359 -32.72 21.89 36.92
N ALA A 360 -33.64 22.70 37.45
CA ALA A 360 -35.02 22.29 37.66
C ALA A 360 -35.71 21.92 36.33
N ILE A 361 -35.53 22.75 35.29
CA ILE A 361 -36.10 22.52 33.96
C ILE A 361 -35.56 21.23 33.33
N ILE A 362 -34.23 21.03 33.31
CA ILE A 362 -33.61 19.83 32.73
C ILE A 362 -33.98 18.58 33.54
N LYS A 363 -34.02 18.67 34.88
CA LYS A 363 -34.41 17.54 35.73
C LYS A 363 -35.86 17.13 35.49
N ASN A 364 -36.76 18.08 35.26
CA ASN A 364 -38.15 17.78 34.91
C ASN A 364 -38.26 17.17 33.51
N ALA A 365 -37.48 17.66 32.55
CA ALA A 365 -37.41 17.08 31.21
C ALA A 365 -36.93 15.62 31.18
N LEU A 366 -36.02 15.25 32.08
CA LEU A 366 -35.48 13.89 32.23
C LEU A 366 -36.37 12.95 33.07
N LYS A 367 -37.44 13.46 33.69
CA LYS A 367 -38.37 12.71 34.56
C LYS A 367 -39.65 12.27 33.84
N ASP A 368 -39.71 12.39 32.52
CA ASP A 368 -40.92 12.16 31.72
C ASP A 368 -42.11 13.08 32.06
N SER A 369 -41.85 14.15 32.80
CA SER A 369 -42.84 15.18 33.05
C SER A 369 -43.05 16.02 31.79
N LYS A 370 -44.31 16.21 31.37
CA LYS A 370 -44.62 17.21 30.32
C LYS A 370 -44.12 18.57 30.78
N LEU A 371 -43.29 19.23 29.98
CA LEU A 371 -42.95 20.63 30.20
C LEU A 371 -44.15 21.48 29.78
N ASP A 372 -44.60 22.35 30.68
CA ASP A 372 -45.63 23.33 30.37
C ASP A 372 -45.07 24.47 29.49
N SER A 373 -45.97 25.21 28.84
CA SER A 373 -45.59 26.37 28.00
C SER A 373 -44.82 27.42 28.81
N LYS A 374 -45.13 27.55 30.10
CA LYS A 374 -44.47 28.47 31.03
C LYS A 374 -43.00 28.11 31.26
N ALA A 375 -42.67 26.84 31.46
CA ALA A 375 -41.27 26.40 31.58
C ALA A 375 -40.47 26.64 30.30
N MET A 376 -41.10 26.47 29.13
CA MET A 376 -40.46 26.77 27.84
C MET A 376 -40.17 28.26 27.66
N THR A 377 -41.14 29.14 27.92
CA THR A 377 -40.90 30.60 27.90
C THR A 377 -39.86 31.03 28.92
N ARG A 378 -39.86 30.38 30.10
CA ARG A 378 -38.86 30.65 31.14
C ARG A 378 -37.46 30.25 30.68
N LEU A 379 -37.31 29.11 30.01
CA LEU A 379 -36.05 28.69 29.44
C LEU A 379 -35.55 29.69 28.38
N ASP A 380 -36.41 30.14 27.46
CA ASP A 380 -36.02 31.13 26.43
C ASP A 380 -35.49 32.43 27.08
N SER A 381 -36.14 32.88 28.16
CA SER A 381 -35.68 34.01 28.96
C SER A 381 -34.30 33.78 29.58
N ILE A 382 -34.03 32.58 30.12
CA ILE A 382 -32.72 32.20 30.65
C ILE A 382 -31.66 32.19 29.54
N LEU A 383 -31.97 31.57 28.39
CA LEU A 383 -31.07 31.38 27.25
C LEU A 383 -30.73 32.68 26.52
N THR A 384 -31.49 33.75 26.73
CA THR A 384 -31.15 35.10 26.24
C THR A 384 -29.85 35.61 26.86
N SER A 385 -29.52 35.20 28.09
CA SER A 385 -28.29 35.60 28.78
C SER A 385 -27.12 34.63 28.54
N LYS A 386 -25.90 35.17 28.45
CA LYS A 386 -24.65 34.37 28.35
C LYS A 386 -24.48 33.40 29.52
N SER A 387 -24.73 33.87 30.75
CA SER A 387 -24.64 33.05 31.97
C SER A 387 -25.69 31.93 31.99
N GLY A 388 -26.89 32.18 31.44
CA GLY A 388 -27.95 31.16 31.31
C GLY A 388 -27.59 30.07 30.30
N ARG A 389 -27.02 30.42 29.14
CA ARG A 389 -26.52 29.43 28.16
C ARG A 389 -25.37 28.59 28.76
N ALA A 390 -24.43 29.23 29.44
CA ALA A 390 -23.37 28.50 30.15
C ALA A 390 -23.93 27.56 31.22
N ALA A 391 -24.91 28.02 32.00
CA ALA A 391 -25.59 27.22 33.02
C ALA A 391 -26.32 26.01 32.43
N PHE A 392 -26.97 26.16 31.26
CA PHE A 392 -27.62 25.06 30.54
C PHE A 392 -26.62 23.97 30.16
N ALA A 393 -25.57 24.35 29.45
CA ALA A 393 -24.55 23.40 29.01
C ALA A 393 -23.83 22.72 30.19
N ALA A 394 -23.50 23.48 31.25
CA ALA A 394 -22.90 22.95 32.46
C ALA A 394 -23.83 21.97 33.19
N THR A 395 -25.13 22.24 33.21
CA THR A 395 -26.13 21.36 33.84
C THR A 395 -26.26 20.03 33.10
N LEU A 396 -26.27 20.03 31.77
CA LEU A 396 -26.26 18.78 31.00
C LEU A 396 -24.98 17.98 31.23
N ASN A 397 -23.83 18.64 31.26
CA ASN A 397 -22.55 17.98 31.54
C ASN A 397 -22.47 17.42 32.97
N HIS A 398 -23.07 18.11 33.94
CA HIS A 398 -23.20 17.59 35.30
C HIS A 398 -24.06 16.32 35.32
N HIS A 399 -25.22 16.31 34.64
CA HIS A 399 -26.04 15.10 34.51
C HIS A 399 -25.31 13.98 33.78
N ARG A 400 -24.49 14.27 32.76
CA ARG A 400 -23.67 13.25 32.10
C ARG A 400 -22.70 12.55 33.06
N ASN A 401 -22.05 13.33 33.93
CA ASN A 401 -20.98 12.84 34.80
C ASN A 401 -21.49 12.23 36.12
N HIS A 402 -22.69 12.59 36.57
CA HIS A 402 -23.26 12.08 37.83
C HIS A 402 -24.52 11.23 37.64
N GLY A 403 -25.05 11.17 36.41
CA GLY A 403 -26.28 10.44 36.10
C GLY A 403 -27.52 11.03 36.76
N PHE A 404 -28.58 10.23 36.77
CA PHE A 404 -29.81 10.53 37.50
C PHE A 404 -29.83 9.68 38.79
N ASP A 405 -30.11 10.29 39.95
CA ASP A 405 -30.03 9.63 41.26
C ASP A 405 -28.70 8.89 41.53
N ASN A 406 -27.57 9.49 41.14
CA ASN A 406 -26.22 8.90 41.23
C ASN A 406 -26.04 7.56 40.48
N LYS A 407 -26.95 7.22 39.56
CA LYS A 407 -26.79 6.08 38.64
C LYS A 407 -26.38 6.60 37.27
N MET A 408 -25.20 6.22 36.83
CA MET A 408 -24.74 6.47 35.46
C MET A 408 -25.58 5.64 34.47
N ASN A 409 -26.68 6.22 34.02
CA ASN A 409 -27.41 5.74 32.86
C ASN A 409 -27.60 6.88 31.86
N HIS A 410 -27.07 6.71 30.65
CA HIS A 410 -27.21 7.66 29.55
C HIS A 410 -28.40 7.32 28.64
N GLU A 411 -29.07 6.19 28.88
CA GLU A 411 -30.34 5.84 28.27
C GLU A 411 -31.47 6.63 28.92
N ILE A 412 -32.23 7.35 28.09
CA ILE A 412 -33.39 8.15 28.50
C ILE A 412 -34.65 7.62 27.81
N SER A 413 -35.80 7.84 28.44
CA SER A 413 -37.09 7.44 27.84
C SER A 413 -37.31 8.15 26.50
N ILE A 414 -38.20 7.59 25.68
CA ILE A 414 -38.63 8.21 24.41
C ILE A 414 -39.18 9.63 24.65
N GLN A 415 -39.98 9.83 25.69
CA GLN A 415 -40.58 11.14 25.98
C GLN A 415 -39.51 12.16 26.41
N SER A 416 -38.62 11.77 27.33
CA SER A 416 -37.48 12.59 27.76
C SER A 416 -36.57 12.93 26.58
N PHE A 417 -36.38 12.01 25.63
CA PHE A 417 -35.61 12.22 24.40
C PHE A 417 -36.19 13.33 23.52
N GLU A 418 -37.51 13.34 23.30
CA GLU A 418 -38.17 14.38 22.49
C GLU A 418 -38.13 15.75 23.17
N ILE A 419 -38.39 15.80 24.48
CA ILE A 419 -38.34 17.06 25.24
C ILE A 419 -36.91 17.61 25.22
N LEU A 420 -35.92 16.78 25.56
CA LEU A 420 -34.53 17.22 25.63
C LEU A 420 -33.98 17.64 24.26
N SER A 421 -34.38 16.95 23.17
CA SER A 421 -34.06 17.38 21.81
C SER A 421 -34.58 18.80 21.54
N THR A 422 -35.83 19.08 21.92
CA THR A 422 -36.45 20.40 21.77
C THR A 422 -35.70 21.47 22.57
N LEU A 423 -35.31 21.15 23.81
CA LEU A 423 -34.52 22.07 24.64
C LEU A 423 -33.15 22.36 24.04
N MET A 424 -32.47 21.33 23.50
CA MET A 424 -31.16 21.49 22.86
C MET A 424 -31.25 22.33 21.60
N ILE A 425 -32.27 22.14 20.75
CA ILE A 425 -32.47 22.97 19.56
C ILE A 425 -32.66 24.44 19.94
N ARG A 426 -33.55 24.74 20.90
CA ARG A 426 -33.74 26.12 21.38
C ARG A 426 -32.47 26.73 21.97
N PHE A 427 -31.71 25.95 22.74
CA PHE A 427 -30.41 26.37 23.20
C PHE A 427 -29.47 26.70 22.04
N LEU A 428 -29.43 25.87 20.99
CA LEU A 428 -28.58 26.07 19.83
C LEU A 428 -29.01 27.29 19.00
N ASP A 429 -30.30 27.60 18.92
CA ASP A 429 -30.81 28.83 18.27
C ASP A 429 -30.24 30.08 18.95
N HIS A 430 -30.32 30.13 20.29
CA HIS A 430 -29.77 31.23 21.07
C HIS A 430 -28.24 31.26 21.03
N ALA A 431 -27.57 30.11 21.08
CA ALA A 431 -26.12 30.03 20.99
C ALA A 431 -25.62 30.45 19.60
N TYR A 432 -26.37 30.15 18.54
CA TYR A 432 -26.06 30.57 17.19
C TYR A 432 -26.21 32.09 17.01
N LYS A 433 -27.32 32.65 17.50
CA LYS A 433 -27.58 34.09 17.46
C LYS A 433 -26.48 34.90 18.16
N GLU A 434 -26.00 34.41 19.30
CA GLU A 434 -25.02 35.10 20.14
C GLU A 434 -23.57 34.61 19.92
N MET A 435 -23.35 33.67 19.00
CA MET A 435 -22.06 33.04 18.70
C MET A 435 -21.34 32.45 19.94
N ASP A 436 -22.10 31.84 20.86
CA ASP A 436 -21.54 31.23 22.08
C ASP A 436 -20.97 29.83 21.82
N THR A 437 -19.74 29.80 21.33
CA THR A 437 -19.10 28.57 20.86
C THR A 437 -18.78 27.55 21.94
N ALA A 438 -18.34 27.99 23.13
CA ALA A 438 -17.97 27.08 24.21
C ALA A 438 -19.17 26.29 24.80
N PRO A 439 -20.29 26.93 25.18
CA PRO A 439 -21.50 26.20 25.58
C PRO A 439 -22.04 25.28 24.48
N ALA A 440 -22.05 25.72 23.22
CA ALA A 440 -22.50 24.92 22.09
C ALA A 440 -21.63 23.69 21.82
N GLN A 441 -20.30 23.82 21.92
CA GLN A 441 -19.39 22.67 21.82
C GLN A 441 -19.65 21.64 22.92
N LEU A 442 -20.00 22.08 24.13
CA LEU A 442 -20.33 21.16 25.22
C LEU A 442 -21.65 20.43 24.93
N VAL A 443 -22.68 21.15 24.46
CA VAL A 443 -23.98 20.57 24.05
C VAL A 443 -23.83 19.60 22.87
N MET A 444 -22.94 19.88 21.92
CA MET A 444 -22.56 18.97 20.84
C MET A 444 -22.07 17.62 21.41
N ILE A 445 -21.14 17.65 22.35
CA ILE A 445 -20.63 16.43 23.02
C ILE A 445 -21.74 15.72 23.81
N MET A 446 -22.62 16.47 24.49
CA MET A 446 -23.75 15.88 25.22
C MET A 446 -24.72 15.15 24.28
N SER A 447 -24.94 15.68 23.07
CA SER A 447 -25.84 15.06 22.08
C SER A 447 -25.39 13.66 21.63
N GLN A 448 -24.08 13.41 21.68
CA GLN A 448 -23.47 12.12 21.35
C GLN A 448 -23.45 11.15 22.54
N THR A 449 -23.92 11.58 23.72
CA THR A 449 -23.90 10.76 24.93
C THR A 449 -25.27 10.20 25.27
N PHE A 450 -26.31 11.04 25.28
CA PHE A 450 -27.67 10.61 25.61
C PHE A 450 -28.33 9.90 24.43
N TYR A 451 -28.97 8.75 24.70
CA TYR A 451 -29.64 7.94 23.69
C TYR A 451 -30.96 7.34 24.20
N LYS A 452 -31.81 6.94 23.26
CA LYS A 452 -32.94 6.04 23.51
C LYS A 452 -32.73 4.73 22.76
N THR A 453 -33.32 3.66 23.25
CA THR A 453 -33.40 2.38 22.55
C THR A 453 -34.77 2.28 21.85
N GLU A 454 -34.77 1.83 20.60
CA GLU A 454 -36.00 1.50 19.88
C GLU A 454 -35.93 0.02 19.44
N PRO A 455 -37.03 -0.74 19.60
CA PRO A 455 -37.08 -2.11 19.11
C PRO A 455 -37.00 -2.11 17.59
N LYS A 456 -36.14 -2.95 17.00
CA LYS A 456 -36.10 -3.13 15.55
C LYS A 456 -37.36 -3.87 15.09
N GLU A 457 -38.11 -3.27 14.18
CA GLU A 457 -39.20 -3.97 13.48
C GLU A 457 -38.61 -5.13 12.65
N GLY A 458 -38.97 -6.37 13.01
CA GLY A 458 -38.75 -7.55 12.16
C GLY A 458 -37.79 -8.65 12.64
N GLU A 459 -37.11 -8.52 13.79
CA GLU A 459 -36.21 -9.58 14.28
C GLU A 459 -36.39 -9.88 15.79
N SER A 460 -36.32 -11.16 16.13
CA SER A 460 -36.46 -11.71 17.48
C SER A 460 -35.43 -11.15 18.48
N LYS A 461 -35.91 -10.33 19.43
CA LYS A 461 -35.45 -10.09 20.82
C LYS A 461 -33.96 -9.87 21.16
N SER A 462 -33.02 -9.68 20.22
CA SER A 462 -31.60 -9.49 20.60
C SER A 462 -30.83 -8.29 20.01
N SER A 463 -31.46 -7.35 19.28
CA SER A 463 -30.75 -6.10 18.92
C SER A 463 -31.62 -4.84 18.92
N ASP A 464 -31.74 -4.20 20.09
CA ASP A 464 -32.26 -2.83 20.19
C ASP A 464 -31.30 -1.85 19.52
N THR A 465 -31.85 -0.90 18.73
CA THR A 465 -31.02 0.12 18.08
C THR A 465 -30.93 1.36 18.97
N ARG A 466 -29.70 1.79 19.28
CA ARG A 466 -29.47 3.05 20.02
C ARG A 466 -29.59 4.24 19.08
N ILE A 467 -30.42 5.19 19.46
CA ILE A 467 -30.59 6.47 18.75
C ILE A 467 -30.13 7.58 19.67
N TYR A 468 -29.05 8.26 19.28
CA TYR A 468 -28.47 9.38 20.03
C TYR A 468 -29.20 10.69 19.73
N LEU A 469 -29.23 11.61 20.70
CA LEU A 469 -29.79 12.97 20.54
C LEU A 469 -29.13 13.74 19.39
N GLN A 470 -27.87 13.41 19.09
CA GLN A 470 -27.13 13.91 17.93
C GLN A 470 -27.97 13.83 16.64
N LYS A 471 -28.72 12.75 16.43
CA LYS A 471 -29.55 12.57 15.22
C LYS A 471 -30.58 13.71 15.05
N ARG A 472 -31.04 14.32 16.16
CA ARG A 472 -32.01 15.42 16.15
C ARG A 472 -31.36 16.80 16.04
N VAL A 473 -30.14 16.97 16.54
CA VAL A 473 -29.48 18.28 16.56
C VAL A 473 -28.47 18.48 15.44
N LYS A 474 -28.04 17.41 14.74
CA LYS A 474 -26.99 17.47 13.70
C LYS A 474 -27.33 18.34 12.49
N GLU A 475 -28.61 18.65 12.27
CA GLU A 475 -29.05 19.46 11.13
C GLU A 475 -29.12 20.96 11.44
N HIS A 476 -28.88 21.36 12.68
CA HIS A 476 -28.95 22.75 13.12
C HIS A 476 -27.91 23.65 12.42
N ASP A 477 -28.30 24.87 12.04
CA ASP A 477 -27.50 25.78 11.21
C ASP A 477 -26.17 26.21 11.83
N ILE A 478 -26.07 26.21 13.16
CA ILE A 478 -24.81 26.47 13.87
C ILE A 478 -23.66 25.58 13.39
N TRP A 479 -23.94 24.33 13.01
CA TRP A 479 -22.93 23.39 12.52
C TRP A 479 -22.52 23.63 11.08
N ARG A 480 -23.30 24.41 10.32
CA ARG A 480 -22.96 24.82 8.95
C ARG A 480 -22.11 26.10 8.93
N SER A 481 -21.96 26.76 10.08
CA SER A 481 -21.20 28.01 10.21
C SER A 481 -19.69 27.74 10.31
N THR A 482 -18.92 28.13 9.29
CA THR A 482 -17.46 28.09 9.33
C THR A 482 -16.90 28.96 10.45
N ARG A 483 -17.53 30.11 10.71
CA ARG A 483 -17.17 31.01 11.80
C ARG A 483 -17.26 30.32 13.16
N PHE A 484 -18.33 29.56 13.39
CA PHE A 484 -18.49 28.78 14.63
C PHE A 484 -17.32 27.80 14.82
N TRP A 485 -16.98 27.02 13.79
CA TRP A 485 -15.91 26.03 13.86
C TRP A 485 -14.53 26.66 14.07
N GLU A 486 -14.25 27.80 13.43
CA GLU A 486 -13.01 28.55 13.65
C GLU A 486 -12.89 29.04 15.09
N GLU A 487 -13.92 29.73 15.61
CA GLU A 487 -13.91 30.24 16.98
C GLU A 487 -13.85 29.10 18.02
N ALA A 488 -14.63 28.03 17.82
CA ALA A 488 -14.61 26.85 18.70
C ALA A 488 -13.24 26.14 18.68
N PHE A 489 -12.61 26.03 17.50
CA PHE A 489 -11.29 25.42 17.35
C PHE A 489 -10.22 26.21 18.09
N PHE A 490 -10.14 27.53 17.86
CA PHE A 490 -9.13 28.36 18.53
C PHE A 490 -9.33 28.40 20.04
N GLN A 491 -10.58 28.40 20.54
CA GLN A 491 -10.85 28.27 21.97
C GLN A 491 -10.40 26.91 22.52
N SER A 492 -10.67 25.81 21.82
CA SER A 492 -10.23 24.47 22.21
C SER A 492 -8.70 24.36 22.22
N LEU A 493 -8.05 24.87 21.18
CA LEU A 493 -6.61 24.91 21.02
C LEU A 493 -5.96 25.74 22.15
N ALA A 494 -6.46 26.93 22.44
CA ALA A 494 -5.96 27.77 23.53
C ALA A 494 -6.05 27.05 24.90
N ARG A 495 -7.14 26.33 25.16
CA ARG A 495 -7.29 25.53 26.39
C ARG A 495 -6.35 24.32 26.44
N ALA A 496 -6.07 23.69 25.31
CA ALA A 496 -5.11 22.60 25.23
C ALA A 496 -3.68 23.11 25.46
N MET A 497 -3.31 24.20 24.79
CA MET A 497 -1.99 24.84 24.93
C MET A 497 -1.75 25.37 26.35
N LYS A 498 -2.77 25.93 27.02
CA LYS A 498 -2.65 26.40 28.41
C LYS A 498 -2.40 25.26 29.41
N ARG A 499 -2.86 24.04 29.12
CA ARG A 499 -2.55 22.86 29.94
C ARG A 499 -1.10 22.42 29.75
N ASP A 500 -0.61 22.48 28.52
CA ASP A 500 0.77 22.14 28.16
C ASP A 500 1.78 23.19 28.68
N SER A 501 1.42 24.48 28.62
CA SER A 501 2.29 25.57 29.07
C SER A 501 2.51 25.62 30.58
N ARG A 502 1.65 25.00 31.41
CA ARG A 502 1.87 24.87 32.85
C ARG A 502 3.07 23.96 33.19
N VAL A 503 3.48 23.12 32.25
CA VAL A 503 4.67 22.26 32.35
C VAL A 503 5.92 22.98 31.81
N SER A 504 5.76 24.07 31.07
CA SER A 504 6.81 24.65 30.21
C SER A 504 7.05 26.16 30.39
N ALA A 505 6.69 26.73 31.54
CA ALA A 505 6.94 28.14 31.85
C ALA A 505 8.38 28.42 32.32
N ALA A 506 9.24 27.40 32.38
CA ALA A 506 10.68 27.58 32.57
C ALA A 506 11.30 28.08 31.27
N ARG A 507 12.15 29.11 31.36
CA ARG A 507 12.85 29.73 30.22
C ARG A 507 13.56 28.65 29.41
N TRP A 508 13.29 28.60 28.11
CA TRP A 508 13.99 27.74 27.16
C TRP A 508 15.48 28.08 27.20
N HIS A 509 16.33 27.13 27.56
CA HIS A 509 17.77 27.38 27.69
C HIS A 509 18.54 26.90 26.45
N THR A 510 17.92 26.05 25.61
CA THR A 510 18.55 25.50 24.40
C THR A 510 17.64 25.48 23.18
N ASN A 511 18.24 25.56 21.97
CA ASN A 511 17.53 25.43 20.69
C ASN A 511 16.78 24.09 20.56
N LYS A 512 17.30 23.03 21.17
CA LYS A 512 16.69 21.69 21.14
C LYS A 512 15.39 21.62 21.93
N GLU A 513 15.35 22.22 23.12
CA GLU A 513 14.11 22.30 23.91
C GLU A 513 13.03 23.10 23.16
N GLN A 514 13.44 24.19 22.50
CA GLN A 514 12.54 24.98 21.68
C GLN A 514 11.96 24.17 20.51
N GLU A 515 12.79 23.38 19.82
CA GLU A 515 12.35 22.49 18.75
C GLU A 515 11.38 21.41 19.25
N GLU A 516 11.70 20.73 20.35
CA GLU A 516 10.83 19.68 20.93
C GLU A 516 9.46 20.22 21.35
N ALA A 517 9.39 21.46 21.84
CA ALA A 517 8.13 22.07 22.18
C ALA A 517 7.32 22.57 20.99
N MET A 518 7.99 23.03 19.94
CA MET A 518 7.33 23.30 18.66
C MET A 518 6.73 22.01 18.11
N ASP A 519 7.41 20.88 18.24
CA ASP A 519 6.89 19.56 17.87
C ASP A 519 5.70 19.13 18.73
N ARG A 520 5.76 19.31 20.07
CA ARG A 520 4.62 19.06 20.95
C ARG A 520 3.40 19.91 20.56
N ARG A 521 3.63 21.19 20.27
CA ARG A 521 2.60 22.13 19.81
C ARG A 521 1.97 21.65 18.49
N LYS A 522 2.76 21.22 17.53
CA LYS A 522 2.28 20.66 16.25
C LYS A 522 1.46 19.39 16.45
N LYS A 523 1.85 18.50 17.37
CA LYS A 523 1.09 17.27 17.71
C LYS A 523 -0.27 17.59 18.35
N VAL A 524 -0.30 18.52 19.31
CA VAL A 524 -1.57 18.97 19.94
C VAL A 524 -2.48 19.58 18.89
N LEU A 525 -1.94 20.44 18.02
CA LEU A 525 -2.68 21.04 16.92
C LEU A 525 -3.26 19.98 15.97
N PHE A 526 -2.45 19.01 15.54
CA PHE A 526 -2.87 17.91 14.67
C PHE A 526 -4.02 17.10 15.29
N GLY A 527 -3.89 16.72 16.57
CA GLY A 527 -4.93 15.97 17.28
C GLY A 527 -6.24 16.75 17.42
N GLN A 528 -6.16 18.05 17.76
CA GLN A 528 -7.35 18.91 17.82
C GLN A 528 -7.99 19.07 16.45
N LEU A 529 -7.20 19.30 15.41
CA LEU A 529 -7.71 19.52 14.06
C LEU A 529 -8.37 18.26 13.48
N GLY A 530 -7.82 17.08 13.77
CA GLY A 530 -8.44 15.79 13.42
C GLY A 530 -9.79 15.57 14.10
N ALA A 531 -9.89 15.88 15.40
CA ALA A 531 -11.15 15.77 16.14
C ALA A 531 -12.22 16.73 15.61
N PHE A 532 -11.83 17.96 15.26
CA PHE A 532 -12.74 18.93 14.65
C PHE A 532 -13.17 18.52 13.25
N ALA A 533 -12.25 18.01 12.42
CA ALA A 533 -12.56 17.50 11.08
C ALA A 533 -13.63 16.41 11.12
N HIS A 534 -13.48 15.46 12.05
CA HIS A 534 -14.47 14.40 12.27
C HIS A 534 -15.82 14.97 12.72
N ASN A 535 -15.83 15.83 13.75
CA ASN A 535 -17.07 16.42 14.27
C ASN A 535 -17.79 17.29 13.23
N MET A 536 -17.05 18.02 12.39
CA MET A 536 -17.63 18.79 11.30
C MET A 536 -18.43 17.88 10.35
N GLN A 537 -17.87 16.74 9.95
CA GLN A 537 -18.58 15.78 9.08
C GLN A 537 -19.79 15.15 9.79
N GLU A 538 -19.61 14.75 11.03
CA GLU A 538 -20.60 14.07 11.87
C GLU A 538 -21.82 14.97 12.20
N PHE A 539 -21.63 16.30 12.20
CA PHE A 539 -22.67 17.32 12.34
C PHE A 539 -23.03 18.00 11.01
N GLY A 540 -22.84 17.30 9.88
CA GLY A 540 -23.44 17.68 8.61
C GLY A 540 -22.76 18.83 7.87
N MET A 541 -21.53 19.21 8.23
CA MET A 541 -20.75 20.18 7.47
C MET A 541 -20.22 19.53 6.18
N PRO A 542 -20.56 20.05 4.98
CA PRO A 542 -20.01 19.53 3.73
C PRO A 542 -18.48 19.48 3.69
N VAL A 543 -17.96 18.48 2.98
CA VAL A 543 -16.52 18.21 2.82
C VAL A 543 -15.74 19.44 2.35
N GLY A 544 -16.23 20.16 1.33
CA GLY A 544 -15.49 21.27 0.73
C GLY A 544 -15.10 22.36 1.75
N PRO A 545 -16.06 22.93 2.51
CA PRO A 545 -15.77 23.84 3.62
C PRO A 545 -14.87 23.23 4.71
N THR A 546 -15.02 21.95 5.06
CA THR A 546 -14.15 21.28 6.04
C THR A 546 -12.71 21.17 5.52
N GLU A 547 -12.49 20.84 4.24
CA GLU A 547 -11.16 20.80 3.62
C GLU A 547 -10.52 22.19 3.62
N LYS A 548 -11.28 23.24 3.25
CA LYS A 548 -10.80 24.63 3.29
C LYS A 548 -10.40 25.06 4.70
N PHE A 549 -11.20 24.68 5.70
CA PHE A 549 -10.89 24.93 7.11
C PHE A 549 -9.56 24.27 7.51
N ILE A 550 -9.37 22.98 7.22
CA ILE A 550 -8.12 22.28 7.54
C ILE A 550 -6.93 22.90 6.82
N GLN A 551 -7.06 23.18 5.53
CA GLN A 551 -5.97 23.80 4.75
C GLN A 551 -5.59 25.16 5.36
N LYS A 552 -6.57 26.00 5.70
CA LYS A 552 -6.35 27.29 6.35
C LYS A 552 -5.58 27.13 7.67
N ILE A 553 -6.02 26.24 8.55
CA ILE A 553 -5.37 26.02 9.86
C ILE A 553 -3.97 25.40 9.71
N CYS A 554 -3.78 24.44 8.79
CA CYS A 554 -2.48 23.86 8.50
C CYS A 554 -1.48 24.90 7.98
N THR A 555 -1.92 25.79 7.08
CA THR A 555 -1.08 26.88 6.54
C THR A 555 -0.70 27.87 7.64
N ILE A 556 -1.65 28.30 8.47
CA ILE A 556 -1.40 29.28 9.55
C ILE A 556 -0.39 28.75 10.59
N ASN A 557 -0.32 27.43 10.79
CA ASN A 557 0.51 26.82 11.83
C ASN A 557 1.66 25.97 11.28
N GLU A 558 1.98 26.09 9.99
CA GLU A 558 3.10 25.40 9.35
C GLU A 558 3.12 23.88 9.57
N LEU A 559 1.94 23.25 9.46
CA LEU A 559 1.85 21.78 9.41
C LEU A 559 2.30 21.28 8.04
N GLY A 560 3.11 20.21 8.03
CA GLY A 560 3.71 19.67 6.83
C GLY A 560 2.69 19.07 5.84
N GLY A 561 3.15 18.85 4.61
CA GLY A 561 2.31 18.26 3.55
C GLY A 561 1.81 16.86 3.89
N THR A 562 2.61 16.07 4.62
CA THR A 562 2.27 14.73 5.09
C THR A 562 1.13 14.76 6.11
N GLU A 563 1.22 15.59 7.16
CA GLU A 563 0.15 15.70 8.16
C GLU A 563 -1.14 16.26 7.56
N ARG A 564 -1.03 17.27 6.69
CA ARG A 564 -2.18 17.83 5.99
C ARG A 564 -2.88 16.78 5.13
N ASN A 565 -2.12 15.98 4.37
CA ASN A 565 -2.69 14.92 3.54
C ASN A 565 -3.35 13.82 4.40
N ALA A 566 -2.78 13.49 5.55
CA ALA A 566 -3.39 12.56 6.50
C ALA A 566 -4.75 13.07 7.00
N LEU A 567 -4.84 14.35 7.39
CA LEU A 567 -6.10 14.97 7.83
C LEU A 567 -7.15 15.02 6.72
N LEU A 568 -6.76 15.36 5.49
CA LEU A 568 -7.68 15.35 4.34
C LEU A 568 -8.14 13.94 3.98
N SER A 569 -7.27 12.93 4.17
CA SER A 569 -7.64 11.53 3.96
C SER A 569 -8.73 11.06 4.91
N ILE A 570 -8.74 11.52 6.17
CA ILE A 570 -9.77 11.17 7.16
C ILE A 570 -11.17 11.60 6.70
N ILE A 571 -11.27 12.78 6.07
CA ILE A 571 -12.56 13.29 5.57
C ILE A 571 -12.99 12.54 4.30
N ARG A 572 -12.03 12.28 3.40
CA ARG A 572 -12.30 11.61 2.12
C ARG A 572 -12.63 10.13 2.27
N SER A 573 -12.19 9.48 3.35
CA SER A 573 -12.59 8.10 3.66
C SER A 573 -14.00 8.04 4.24
N ALA A 574 -14.40 8.99 5.08
CA ALA A 574 -15.74 9.04 5.67
C ALA A 574 -16.86 9.20 4.62
N THR A 575 -16.57 9.88 3.50
CA THR A 575 -17.53 10.09 2.41
C THR A 575 -17.71 8.90 1.46
N LYS A 576 -16.80 7.92 1.46
CA LYS A 576 -16.96 6.71 0.62
C LYS A 576 -17.98 5.72 1.18
N ASN A 577 -18.39 5.87 2.44
CA ASN A 577 -19.27 4.94 3.15
C ASN A 577 -20.73 5.41 3.26
N THR A 578 -21.10 6.55 2.67
CA THR A 578 -22.48 7.06 2.68
C THR A 578 -23.07 7.03 1.26
N PRO A 579 -24.16 6.27 1.00
CA PRO A 579 -24.81 6.28 -0.31
C PRO A 579 -25.42 7.67 -0.55
N VAL A 580 -24.98 8.32 -1.62
CA VAL A 580 -25.44 9.65 -2.03
C VAL A 580 -26.86 9.52 -2.58
N THR A 581 -27.86 9.97 -1.83
CA THR A 581 -29.18 10.29 -2.38
C THR A 581 -29.14 11.73 -2.92
N PRO A 582 -29.54 12.01 -4.17
CA PRO A 582 -29.50 13.36 -4.71
C PRO A 582 -30.55 14.24 -4.03
N LEU A 583 -30.12 15.31 -3.38
CA LEU A 583 -31.01 16.37 -2.90
C LEU A 583 -31.48 17.22 -4.09
N SER A 584 -32.80 17.21 -4.33
CA SER A 584 -33.47 18.18 -5.22
C SER A 584 -33.34 19.62 -4.66
N PRO A 585 -33.40 20.66 -5.51
CA PRO A 585 -33.24 22.04 -5.08
C PRO A 585 -34.43 22.54 -4.24
N PRO A 586 -34.23 23.47 -3.30
CA PRO A 586 -35.30 23.95 -2.43
C PRO A 586 -36.23 24.90 -3.20
N LEU A 587 -37.51 24.55 -3.25
CA LEU A 587 -38.58 25.49 -3.58
C LEU A 587 -38.79 26.43 -2.38
N PHE A 588 -38.62 27.73 -2.62
CA PHE A 588 -39.22 28.78 -1.81
C PHE A 588 -40.76 28.61 -1.81
N SER A 589 -41.42 28.65 -0.66
CA SER A 589 -42.65 29.42 -0.52
C SER A 589 -43.10 29.62 0.93
N SER A 590 -43.70 30.78 1.12
CA SER A 590 -44.33 31.41 2.28
C SER A 590 -45.61 30.74 2.80
N ARG A 591 -45.89 31.01 4.09
CA ARG A 591 -47.21 31.20 4.76
C ARG A 591 -48.41 30.29 4.41
N SER A 592 -48.95 29.67 5.47
CA SER A 592 -50.31 29.12 5.69
C SER A 592 -51.44 30.18 5.54
N PRO A 593 -52.77 29.86 5.58
CA PRO A 593 -53.44 28.65 6.11
C PRO A 593 -54.68 28.09 5.33
N SER A 594 -55.25 27.01 5.92
CA SER A 594 -56.67 26.60 6.05
C SER A 594 -57.32 25.54 5.12
N GLU A 595 -57.96 24.59 5.82
CA GLU A 595 -59.20 23.82 5.55
C GLU A 595 -59.21 22.51 4.71
N ALA A 596 -59.42 21.42 5.47
CA ALA A 596 -60.50 20.40 5.39
C ALA A 596 -60.56 19.31 4.29
N THR A 597 -60.92 18.11 4.78
CA THR A 597 -61.52 16.92 4.12
C THR A 597 -60.65 16.11 3.14
N SER A 598 -60.70 14.78 2.98
CA SER A 598 -61.21 13.59 3.69
C SER A 598 -61.03 12.41 2.70
N LEU A 599 -60.78 11.17 3.17
CA LEU A 599 -60.84 9.88 2.42
C LEU A 599 -59.82 9.71 1.25
N GLU A 600 -59.35 8.54 0.80
CA GLU A 600 -59.52 7.11 1.09
C GLU A 600 -58.36 6.33 0.41
N SER A 601 -57.97 5.21 1.01
CA SER A 601 -57.66 3.86 0.44
C SER A 601 -56.81 3.62 -0.83
N GLY A 602 -56.08 2.48 -0.81
CA GLY A 602 -55.54 1.76 -1.98
C GLY A 602 -54.02 1.53 -1.94
N LYS A 603 -53.48 0.56 -1.19
CA LYS A 603 -53.25 -0.85 -1.60
C LYS A 603 -52.97 -1.02 -3.10
N PHE A 604 -51.73 -1.35 -3.47
CA PHE A 604 -51.44 -2.49 -4.38
C PHE A 604 -49.95 -2.90 -4.25
N GLU A 605 -49.75 -4.06 -3.64
CA GLU A 605 -48.58 -4.93 -3.81
C GLU A 605 -48.58 -5.56 -5.21
N LYS A 606 -47.39 -5.72 -5.80
CA LYS A 606 -46.90 -6.92 -6.51
C LYS A 606 -45.56 -6.53 -7.18
N SER A 607 -44.41 -6.99 -6.68
CA SER A 607 -43.83 -8.33 -6.79
C SER A 607 -43.28 -8.65 -8.19
N GLU A 608 -42.02 -9.09 -8.15
CA GLU A 608 -41.40 -10.16 -8.93
C GLU A 608 -40.51 -9.86 -10.15
N LYS A 609 -39.32 -10.50 -10.03
CA LYS A 609 -38.47 -11.17 -11.04
C LYS A 609 -37.54 -10.28 -11.86
N VAL A 610 -36.23 -10.34 -11.59
CA VAL A 610 -35.26 -11.39 -11.97
C VAL A 610 -35.14 -11.50 -13.49
N GLN A 611 -34.02 -10.98 -14.02
CA GLN A 611 -33.35 -11.60 -15.16
C GLN A 611 -31.87 -11.25 -15.17
N GLU A 612 -31.05 -12.30 -15.19
CA GLU A 612 -29.64 -12.30 -15.54
C GLU A 612 -29.43 -11.82 -16.99
N GLY A 613 -28.31 -11.15 -17.23
CA GLY A 613 -27.87 -10.78 -18.57
C GLY A 613 -26.38 -10.53 -18.62
N GLU A 614 -25.63 -11.55 -19.04
CA GLU A 614 -24.22 -11.44 -19.46
C GLU A 614 -24.07 -10.44 -20.62
N GLY A 615 -23.06 -9.57 -20.55
CA GLY A 615 -22.85 -8.51 -21.55
C GLY A 615 -21.40 -8.07 -21.69
N ARG A 616 -20.60 -8.92 -22.34
CA ARG A 616 -19.48 -8.64 -23.26
C ARG A 616 -18.81 -7.25 -23.27
N ARG A 617 -17.48 -7.30 -23.10
CA ARG A 617 -16.46 -6.26 -23.30
C ARG A 617 -16.43 -5.60 -24.70
N LYS A 618 -16.29 -4.28 -24.72
CA LYS A 618 -15.54 -3.42 -25.67
C LYS A 618 -14.96 -2.27 -24.81
N GLY A 619 -13.73 -1.78 -24.88
CA GLY A 619 -12.72 -1.83 -25.93
C GLY A 619 -12.56 -0.44 -26.54
N GLU A 620 -12.05 0.55 -25.80
CA GLU A 620 -11.67 1.86 -26.36
C GLU A 620 -10.32 2.35 -25.83
N ALA A 621 -9.49 2.78 -26.78
CA ALA A 621 -8.09 3.14 -26.64
C ALA A 621 -7.96 4.67 -26.53
N MET A 622 -7.08 5.14 -25.63
CA MET A 622 -6.66 6.54 -25.56
C MET A 622 -5.44 6.78 -26.44
N GLY A 623 -5.54 7.74 -27.35
CA GLY A 623 -4.45 8.26 -28.17
C GLY A 623 -3.64 9.34 -27.45
N LEU A 624 -2.32 9.23 -27.57
CA LEU A 624 -1.33 10.30 -27.35
C LEU A 624 -1.06 11.01 -28.68
N PRO A 625 -0.55 12.26 -28.65
CA PRO A 625 0.35 12.72 -29.69
C PRO A 625 1.76 13.03 -29.14
N GLN A 626 2.74 12.48 -29.84
CA GLN A 626 4.14 12.89 -29.84
C GLN A 626 4.32 14.19 -30.65
N ALA A 627 5.26 15.03 -30.24
CA ALA A 627 6.02 15.87 -31.15
C ALA A 627 7.50 15.88 -30.72
N GLN A 628 8.36 15.38 -31.60
CA GLN A 628 9.81 15.54 -31.60
C GLN A 628 10.16 16.87 -32.29
N MET A 629 11.26 17.52 -31.91
CA MET A 629 12.34 17.99 -32.81
C MET A 629 13.56 18.45 -31.96
N SER A 630 14.77 18.12 -32.43
CA SER A 630 16.10 18.62 -31.98
C SER A 630 16.76 19.37 -33.17
N PRO A 631 18.06 19.76 -33.23
CA PRO A 631 19.16 19.90 -32.24
C PRO A 631 20.05 21.19 -32.43
N ALA A 632 21.22 21.21 -31.77
CA ALA A 632 22.46 22.05 -31.96
C ALA A 632 22.55 23.39 -31.18
N SER A 633 23.68 23.90 -30.65
CA SER A 633 25.07 23.44 -30.45
C SER A 633 25.92 24.54 -29.73
N THR A 634 26.89 24.13 -28.89
CA THR A 634 28.24 24.71 -28.62
C THR A 634 28.50 25.91 -27.65
N GLN A 635 29.66 25.78 -26.97
CA GLN A 635 30.52 26.69 -26.16
C GLN A 635 30.26 26.67 -24.64
N GLY A 636 31.23 26.50 -23.73
CA GLY A 636 32.69 26.35 -23.75
C GLY A 636 33.24 26.59 -22.32
N VAL A 637 34.55 26.36 -22.11
CA VAL A 637 35.41 26.76 -20.96
C VAL A 637 35.80 25.69 -19.91
N ILE A 638 36.96 25.08 -20.16
CA ILE A 638 38.23 25.00 -19.38
C ILE A 638 38.18 24.75 -17.86
N GLY A 639 38.96 23.74 -17.42
CA GLY A 639 39.52 23.63 -16.07
C GLY A 639 40.00 22.23 -15.74
N GLY A 640 41.28 21.93 -16.01
CA GLY A 640 41.93 20.67 -15.67
C GLY A 640 42.72 20.76 -14.37
N GLU A 641 42.90 19.64 -13.68
CA GLU A 641 43.98 19.41 -12.73
C GLU A 641 44.18 17.89 -12.53
N THR A 642 45.42 17.46 -12.74
CA THR A 642 45.96 16.11 -12.50
C THR A 642 46.34 15.91 -11.03
N PRO A 643 46.57 14.66 -10.59
CA PRO A 643 47.76 14.45 -9.78
C PRO A 643 48.61 13.24 -10.19
N ASP A 644 49.91 13.48 -10.01
CA ASP A 644 51.05 12.62 -10.28
C ASP A 644 51.34 11.66 -9.11
N ARG A 645 52.13 10.63 -9.44
CA ARG A 645 52.67 9.53 -8.64
C ARG A 645 53.61 10.02 -7.52
N SER A 646 53.67 9.26 -6.42
CA SER A 646 54.95 8.67 -5.96
C SER A 646 54.79 7.70 -4.77
N SER A 647 55.35 6.51 -4.98
CA SER A 647 56.12 5.64 -4.07
C SER A 647 56.04 5.83 -2.55
N LYS A 648 55.82 4.72 -1.81
CA LYS A 648 56.88 4.07 -1.02
C LYS A 648 56.46 2.70 -0.47
N ARG A 649 57.48 1.85 -0.39
CA ARG A 649 57.56 0.43 -0.04
C ARG A 649 58.17 0.35 1.36
N THR A 650 57.57 -0.38 2.30
CA THR A 650 58.26 -0.88 3.51
C THR A 650 57.64 -2.20 3.98
N GLN A 651 58.54 -3.13 4.30
CA GLN A 651 58.31 -4.51 4.76
C GLN A 651 58.21 -4.62 6.29
N LEU A 652 57.87 -5.83 6.76
CA LEU A 652 58.16 -6.45 8.08
C LEU A 652 57.32 -5.91 9.26
N ARG A 653 56.87 -6.69 10.25
CA ARG A 653 57.33 -7.97 10.82
C ARG A 653 56.22 -8.54 11.73
N VAL A 654 56.15 -9.86 11.84
CA VAL A 654 55.43 -10.64 12.86
C VAL A 654 56.14 -10.52 14.22
N PRO A 655 55.42 -10.72 15.35
CA PRO A 655 56.01 -11.57 16.39
C PRO A 655 55.05 -12.69 16.86
N GLN A 656 55.61 -13.90 16.88
CA GLN A 656 55.18 -15.01 17.74
C GLN A 656 55.68 -14.73 19.16
N SER A 657 54.86 -15.03 20.17
CA SER A 657 55.35 -15.35 21.51
C SER A 657 54.85 -16.74 21.89
N ARG A 658 55.82 -17.58 22.26
CA ARG A 658 55.71 -18.94 22.77
C ARG A 658 56.33 -18.86 24.16
N VAL A 659 55.60 -19.26 25.20
CA VAL A 659 56.16 -19.58 26.52
C VAL A 659 55.45 -20.83 27.02
N ASP A 660 56.24 -21.90 27.15
CA ASP A 660 55.97 -23.12 27.90
C ASP A 660 55.72 -22.77 29.40
N THR A 661 54.93 -23.48 30.19
CA THR A 661 55.32 -24.73 30.84
C THR A 661 54.14 -25.39 31.58
N LYS A 662 54.18 -26.74 31.65
CA LYS A 662 53.84 -27.67 32.76
C LYS A 662 52.86 -27.15 33.83
N GLY A 663 51.72 -27.76 34.10
CA GLY A 663 51.50 -29.18 34.35
C GLY A 663 51.49 -29.40 35.86
N ASP A 664 50.31 -29.63 36.44
CA ASP A 664 50.11 -30.42 37.65
C ASP A 664 48.62 -30.77 37.78
N ALA A 665 48.38 -32.02 38.16
CA ALA A 665 47.10 -32.65 38.39
C ALA A 665 47.10 -33.18 39.83
N GLU A 666 46.07 -32.84 40.61
CA GLU A 666 45.65 -33.50 41.86
C GLU A 666 44.16 -33.12 42.03
N VAL A 667 43.19 -34.01 41.88
CA VAL A 667 42.71 -35.07 42.81
C VAL A 667 42.07 -34.50 44.09
N ALA A 668 40.74 -34.66 44.13
CA ALA A 668 39.84 -34.88 45.28
C ALA A 668 39.88 -33.97 46.53
N SER A 669 38.83 -33.16 46.68
CA SER A 669 37.79 -33.32 47.72
C SER A 669 36.55 -32.51 47.36
#